data_AF-A0A444YYM6-F1
#
_entry.id   AF-A0A444YYM6-F1
#
_cell.length_a   1.000
_cell.length_b   1.000
_cell.length_c   1.000
_cell.angle_alpha   90.00
_cell.angle_beta   90.00
_cell.angle_gamma   90.00
#
_symmetry.space_group_name_H-M   'P 1'
#
loop_
_entity.id
_entity.type
_entity.pdbx_description
1 polymer ?
#
loop_
_entity_poly.entity_id
_entity_poly.type
_entity_poly.pdbx_seq_one_letter_code
_entity_poly.pdbx_strand_id
1 'polypeptide(L)'
;MMRTLLSFSLLFALCTQPLLGEAQTNPGGPISQPVKDTSGNNVRAGADYFIRPVTTTPAICRRPGCGTGFALASTTPNKTCPLNVVVVGGNGQPVKFTPVSPNKDGVITTATDLNVRFDVKTNCTESTVWRLQSDGSTGKRIVSTGGVIGNPGKNTLNNWFKILKDGNDYSLQFCPTVCNTCRPACGNIGVVQDSNGNVLVGEADPSPEQVVDTEGKKVRAGIEYYIRPVPTTPCDGRGPCVVGSGFVLVARSANETCPLNVVVVEGFRGQAVIFTPVNPKKGVIRVSTDVNIKTNLTTICTESTVWKLDDFDSSSGQWFVTTGGVVGNPGKDTISNWFKIEKYDDDYKLVFCPTVCDFCKPLCKNVGVFVDSNGNRRVALTDQPYKITLFLSLLVVLAIALSTKPLPGAAAYAPEPVLDTSGKKVRTNVAYNVIPASYPYVGGVSIGSVNQTCPFYVVGGDSSNGPLPLYLSPVNEKKGVIRVHTDLNIYFLDPGTDEVCSDSSVWMLKDYDSSATQKFVTLGGAMGNPGKETLADWFKIEKYEDAYKFYYCPNVYYDGSYPCSDIGISEDEYGNKRLTLSDVPYKITLFLALFVVLAIALSTKPLLGAAASAPETVLDTSGKKVRTSVNYYIVPGSYPYAGGITVASVNQTCPFNVIAGDSSNGPLPLYLLPVNEKKGVIRIHTDLNIFFSDGGVGCPDSTVWMLKDYDSSAAQKFVTLGGALGNPGKETLADWFKIEKYEDAYKLYYCPNVYYDGSYPCSDIGISEDEYGNKRLALSDVPYKVRFQLA
;
A
#
# COMPACT_ATOMS: atom_id res chain seq x y z
N MET A 1 -28.20 31.81 -43.44
CA MET A 1 -28.60 33.06 -42.73
C MET A 1 -29.45 32.68 -41.54
N MET A 2 -29.28 33.39 -40.40
CA MET A 2 -29.89 33.15 -39.07
C MET A 2 -29.31 31.91 -38.34
N ARG A 3 -28.80 31.96 -37.10
CA ARG A 3 -28.92 32.92 -35.99
C ARG A 3 -27.64 32.92 -35.13
N THR A 4 -27.15 34.11 -34.86
CA THR A 4 -26.20 34.48 -33.81
C THR A 4 -26.99 35.23 -32.72
N LEU A 5 -26.51 35.19 -31.47
CA LEU A 5 -26.94 35.99 -30.28
C LEU A 5 -28.19 35.50 -29.52
N LEU A 6 -28.00 35.16 -28.23
CA LEU A 6 -28.67 35.74 -27.05
C LEU A 6 -28.67 34.75 -25.86
N SER A 7 -27.92 35.08 -24.81
CA SER A 7 -28.39 34.97 -23.41
C SER A 7 -27.30 35.46 -22.44
N PHE A 8 -27.09 36.77 -22.43
CA PHE A 8 -26.59 37.48 -21.25
C PHE A 8 -27.82 38.11 -20.57
N SER A 9 -27.82 38.07 -19.23
CA SER A 9 -28.63 38.85 -18.28
C SER A 9 -30.16 38.60 -18.20
N LEU A 10 -30.57 37.93 -17.12
CA LEU A 10 -31.47 38.56 -16.15
C LEU A 10 -31.13 38.10 -14.72
N LEU A 11 -30.81 39.08 -13.88
CA LEU A 11 -30.41 38.99 -12.47
C LEU A 11 -31.64 39.11 -11.53
N PHE A 12 -31.40 38.76 -10.26
CA PHE A 12 -32.14 39.09 -9.03
C PHE A 12 -33.36 38.24 -8.64
N ALA A 13 -33.22 37.46 -7.56
CA ALA A 13 -33.76 37.85 -6.24
C ALA A 13 -33.32 36.86 -5.13
N LEU A 14 -33.10 37.43 -3.93
CA LEU A 14 -33.04 36.78 -2.60
C LEU A 14 -31.72 36.14 -2.16
N CYS A 15 -30.80 36.97 -1.66
CA CYS A 15 -30.44 36.88 -0.23
C CYS A 15 -29.74 38.16 0.23
N THR A 16 -30.47 38.98 0.97
CA THR A 16 -29.96 40.13 1.71
C THR A 16 -29.78 39.77 3.18
N GLN A 17 -28.57 40.05 3.67
CA GLN A 17 -28.11 40.30 5.05
C GLN A 17 -27.67 39.10 5.92
N PRO A 18 -26.70 39.28 6.85
CA PRO A 18 -25.64 40.30 6.92
C PRO A 18 -24.22 39.70 7.09
N LEU A 19 -23.24 40.41 6.55
CA LEU A 19 -21.81 40.26 6.85
C LEU A 19 -21.56 40.62 8.32
N LEU A 20 -21.32 39.61 9.16
CA LEU A 20 -20.46 39.76 10.33
C LEU A 20 -19.07 39.32 9.90
N GLY A 21 -18.13 40.27 9.89
CA GLY A 21 -16.77 40.04 9.49
C GLY A 21 -16.08 39.06 10.43
N GLU A 22 -15.62 37.94 9.88
CA GLU A 22 -14.49 37.21 10.43
C GLU A 22 -13.27 37.48 9.56
N ALA A 23 -12.23 37.92 10.24
CA ALA A 23 -10.95 38.30 9.68
C ALA A 23 -10.38 37.20 8.79
N GLN A 24 -9.83 37.61 7.64
CA GLN A 24 -8.91 36.79 6.86
C GLN A 24 -7.80 36.27 7.78
N THR A 25 -7.78 34.96 8.03
CA THR A 25 -6.59 34.29 8.54
C THR A 25 -5.93 33.53 7.39
N ASN A 26 -4.67 33.87 7.14
CA ASN A 26 -3.80 33.22 6.16
C ASN A 26 -3.79 31.68 6.31
N PRO A 27 -3.80 30.91 5.21
CA PRO A 27 -3.60 29.46 5.27
C PRO A 27 -2.10 29.15 5.40
N GLY A 28 -1.62 28.92 6.61
CA GLY A 28 -0.19 28.57 6.81
C GLY A 28 0.34 28.49 8.25
N GLY A 29 -0.51 28.33 9.27
CA GLY A 29 -0.05 28.13 10.65
C GLY A 29 0.19 26.66 10.98
N PRO A 30 1.22 26.30 11.79
CA PRO A 30 1.41 24.93 12.27
C PRO A 30 0.21 24.50 13.11
N ILE A 31 -0.39 23.37 12.75
CA ILE A 31 -1.54 22.77 13.43
C ILE A 31 -1.14 22.50 14.89
N SER A 32 -1.76 23.23 15.84
CA SER A 32 -1.56 23.00 17.28
C SER A 32 -2.22 21.68 17.68
N GLN A 33 -1.41 20.72 18.17
CA GLN A 33 -1.86 19.39 18.55
C GLN A 33 -1.43 19.05 19.99
N PRO A 34 -2.15 18.16 20.71
CA PRO A 34 -1.76 17.72 22.05
C PRO A 34 -0.39 17.06 22.07
N VAL A 35 0.46 17.45 23.02
CA VAL A 35 1.72 16.75 23.31
C VAL A 35 1.38 15.46 24.05
N LYS A 36 1.96 14.34 23.59
CA LYS A 36 1.76 13.00 24.14
C LYS A 36 2.98 12.53 24.90
N ASP A 37 2.77 11.88 26.04
CA ASP A 37 3.82 11.17 26.77
C ASP A 37 4.17 9.83 26.09
N THR A 38 5.15 9.11 26.65
CA THR A 38 5.61 7.81 26.13
C THR A 38 4.57 6.70 26.22
N SER A 39 3.51 6.89 27.01
CA SER A 39 2.38 5.97 27.15
C SER A 39 1.21 6.34 26.22
N GLY A 40 1.35 7.41 25.43
CA GLY A 40 0.31 7.91 24.52
C GLY A 40 -0.74 8.82 25.16
N ASN A 41 -0.59 9.16 26.44
CA ASN A 41 -1.51 10.05 27.15
C ASN A 41 -1.15 11.53 26.90
N ASN A 42 -2.12 12.44 27.07
CA ASN A 42 -1.87 13.87 26.95
C ASN A 42 -0.98 14.36 28.09
N VAL A 43 0.07 15.12 27.76
CA VAL A 43 0.87 15.86 28.74
C VAL A 43 0.00 16.96 29.35
N ARG A 44 -0.01 17.05 30.68
CA ARG A 44 -0.84 17.98 31.45
C ARG A 44 0.00 19.03 32.16
N ALA A 45 -0.47 20.27 32.17
CA ALA A 45 0.16 21.34 32.93
C ALA A 45 0.21 21.00 34.42
N GLY A 46 1.35 21.28 35.05
CA GLY A 46 1.55 21.07 36.48
C GLY A 46 1.77 19.63 36.95
N ALA A 47 1.64 18.61 36.09
CA ALA A 47 2.01 17.24 36.41
C ALA A 47 3.52 16.98 36.22
N ASP A 48 4.06 16.00 36.95
CA ASP A 48 5.47 15.62 36.90
C ASP A 48 5.80 14.77 35.66
N TYR A 49 6.80 15.22 34.90
CA TYR A 49 7.30 14.51 33.73
C TYR A 49 8.82 14.41 33.75
N PHE A 50 9.37 13.36 33.15
CA PHE A 50 10.80 13.24 32.90
C PHE A 50 11.07 13.51 31.43
N ILE A 51 11.94 14.47 31.11
CA ILE A 51 12.36 14.73 29.72
C ILE A 51 13.55 13.83 29.40
N ARG A 52 13.38 13.00 28.37
CA ARG A 52 14.39 12.07 27.88
C ARG A 52 14.85 12.49 26.48
N PRO A 53 16.12 12.89 26.28
CA PRO A 53 16.61 13.22 24.95
C PRO A 53 16.64 11.98 24.05
N VAL A 54 16.04 12.11 22.86
CA VAL A 54 16.16 11.10 21.80
C VAL A 54 17.53 11.34 21.14
N THR A 55 18.54 10.56 21.50
CA THR A 55 19.92 10.79 21.02
C THR A 55 20.00 10.67 19.50
N THR A 56 20.35 11.78 18.83
CA THR A 56 20.41 11.92 17.37
C THR A 56 21.83 11.97 16.82
N THR A 57 22.86 12.00 17.67
CA THR A 57 24.27 12.03 17.27
C THR A 57 25.07 10.96 18.04
N PRO A 58 25.74 10.02 17.34
CA PRO A 58 26.66 9.06 17.96
C PRO A 58 27.91 9.71 18.57
N ALA A 59 28.21 10.98 18.21
CA ALA A 59 29.49 11.61 18.50
C ALA A 59 29.65 12.17 19.93
N ILE A 60 28.58 12.64 20.59
CA ILE A 60 28.71 13.32 21.90
C ILE A 60 28.64 12.32 23.08
N CYS A 61 28.14 11.10 22.86
CA CYS A 61 27.82 10.15 23.93
C CYS A 61 28.56 8.81 23.79
N ARG A 62 29.89 8.80 23.96
CA ARG A 62 30.72 7.57 23.92
C ARG A 62 31.20 7.03 25.28
N ARG A 63 30.84 7.66 26.41
CA ARG A 63 31.24 7.16 27.74
C ARG A 63 30.15 6.27 28.38
N PRO A 64 30.49 5.17 29.05
CA PRO A 64 29.54 4.43 29.89
C PRO A 64 28.99 5.39 30.95
N GLY A 65 27.68 5.64 30.93
CA GLY A 65 27.00 6.61 31.82
C GLY A 65 26.35 7.82 31.14
N CYS A 66 26.45 7.95 29.81
CA CYS A 66 25.74 9.02 29.07
C CYS A 66 24.23 8.95 29.30
N GLY A 67 23.68 10.09 29.69
CA GLY A 67 22.39 10.17 30.31
C GLY A 67 21.17 9.97 29.44
N THR A 68 20.11 9.40 30.02
CA THR A 68 18.79 9.30 29.36
C THR A 68 17.79 10.30 29.88
N GLY A 69 18.18 11.23 30.76
CA GLY A 69 17.29 12.22 31.36
C GLY A 69 17.97 13.54 31.69
N PHE A 70 17.18 14.59 31.86
CA PHE A 70 17.66 15.92 32.25
C PHE A 70 17.70 16.09 33.77
N ALA A 71 18.70 16.78 34.28
CA ALA A 71 18.82 17.14 35.69
C ALA A 71 19.51 18.50 35.85
N LEU A 72 19.51 19.03 37.08
CA LEU A 72 20.23 20.25 37.43
C LEU A 72 21.60 19.92 38.04
N ALA A 73 22.65 20.57 37.54
CA ALA A 73 23.99 20.48 38.11
C ALA A 73 24.77 21.79 37.94
N SER A 74 25.73 22.03 38.83
CA SER A 74 26.76 23.03 38.59
C SER A 74 27.77 22.47 37.58
N THR A 75 28.16 23.29 36.62
CA THR A 75 29.06 22.93 35.51
C THR A 75 30.21 23.92 35.36
N THR A 76 30.23 24.98 36.16
CA THR A 76 31.32 25.96 36.21
C THR A 76 32.13 25.73 37.48
N PRO A 77 33.45 25.54 37.38
CA PRO A 77 34.33 25.40 38.55
C PRO A 77 34.14 26.57 39.52
N ASN A 78 34.04 26.28 40.82
CA ASN A 78 33.89 27.27 41.91
C ASN A 78 32.61 28.13 41.91
N LYS A 79 31.61 27.80 41.10
CA LYS A 79 30.30 28.46 41.11
C LYS A 79 29.19 27.45 41.44
N THR A 80 28.48 27.64 42.54
CA THR A 80 27.42 26.70 42.96
C THR A 80 26.06 26.99 42.33
N CYS A 81 25.82 28.25 41.92
CA CYS A 81 24.55 28.73 41.35
C CYS A 81 24.81 29.84 40.30
N PRO A 82 24.01 29.96 39.21
CA PRO A 82 22.92 29.08 38.78
C PRO A 82 23.34 27.69 38.39
N LEU A 83 22.39 26.77 38.52
CA LEU A 83 22.51 25.42 38.00
C LEU A 83 22.18 25.43 36.50
N ASN A 84 22.90 24.60 35.76
CA ASN A 84 22.65 24.36 34.35
C ASN A 84 21.86 23.07 34.18
N VAL A 85 21.10 23.00 33.08
CA VAL A 85 20.41 21.77 32.71
C VAL A 85 21.42 20.85 32.03
N VAL A 86 21.67 19.70 32.68
CA VAL A 86 22.64 18.70 32.24
C VAL A 86 21.95 17.40 31.86
N VAL A 87 22.66 16.56 31.08
CA VAL A 87 22.19 15.22 30.71
C VAL A 87 22.84 14.18 31.63
N VAL A 88 22.03 13.39 32.34
CA VAL A 88 22.49 12.42 33.36
C VAL A 88 21.94 11.00 33.15
N GLY A 89 22.70 10.00 33.59
CA GLY A 89 22.29 8.58 33.58
C GLY A 89 20.91 8.36 34.21
N GLY A 90 20.08 7.51 33.60
CA GLY A 90 18.74 7.18 34.12
C GLY A 90 17.65 8.19 33.73
N ASN A 91 16.57 8.25 34.50
CA ASN A 91 15.37 9.04 34.16
C ASN A 91 15.55 10.56 34.32
N GLY A 92 16.62 11.00 35.00
CA GLY A 92 16.80 12.41 35.35
C GLY A 92 15.88 12.86 36.49
N GLN A 93 15.58 14.15 36.53
CA GLN A 93 14.73 14.80 37.54
C GLN A 93 13.39 15.23 36.93
N PRO A 94 12.30 15.24 37.72
CA PRO A 94 10.98 15.60 37.21
C PRO A 94 10.88 17.10 36.89
N VAL A 95 10.14 17.42 35.85
CA VAL A 95 9.78 18.77 35.43
C VAL A 95 8.27 18.95 35.35
N LYS A 96 7.84 20.20 35.51
CA LYS A 96 6.46 20.65 35.31
C LYS A 96 6.41 21.68 34.19
N PHE A 97 5.38 21.56 33.35
CA PHE A 97 5.08 22.51 32.28
C PHE A 97 4.00 23.50 32.71
N THR A 98 4.17 24.77 32.37
CA THR A 98 3.19 25.83 32.60
C THR A 98 2.99 26.65 31.32
N PRO A 99 1.91 26.44 30.56
CA PRO A 99 1.64 27.18 29.32
C PRO A 99 1.25 28.63 29.63
N VAL A 100 1.51 29.54 28.68
CA VAL A 100 1.18 30.98 28.80
C VAL A 100 -0.28 31.24 29.11
N SER A 101 -1.17 30.44 28.51
CA SER A 101 -2.61 30.44 28.73
C SER A 101 -3.07 29.00 28.91
N PRO A 102 -3.33 28.54 30.14
CA PRO A 102 -3.79 27.18 30.38
C PRO A 102 -5.16 26.96 29.75
N ASN A 103 -5.29 25.93 28.92
CA ASN A 103 -6.59 25.45 28.47
C ASN A 103 -7.40 24.95 29.68
N LYS A 104 -8.74 24.97 29.59
CA LYS A 104 -9.63 24.49 30.66
C LYS A 104 -9.38 23.03 31.05
N ASP A 105 -8.86 22.23 30.13
CA ASP A 105 -8.52 20.81 30.33
C ASP A 105 -7.08 20.58 30.82
N GLY A 106 -6.27 21.65 30.91
CA GLY A 106 -4.87 21.62 31.32
C GLY A 106 -3.93 20.90 30.35
N VAL A 107 -4.34 20.63 29.10
CA VAL A 107 -3.52 19.88 28.13
C VAL A 107 -2.45 20.78 27.51
N ILE A 108 -1.21 20.31 27.45
CA ILE A 108 -0.11 20.97 26.75
C ILE A 108 -0.22 20.70 25.24
N THR A 109 -0.17 21.74 24.44
CA THR A 109 -0.21 21.68 22.97
C THR A 109 1.08 22.15 22.33
N THR A 110 1.35 21.69 21.10
CA THR A 110 2.54 22.09 20.35
C THR A 110 2.49 23.57 19.95
N ALA A 111 3.66 24.19 19.78
CA ALA A 111 3.83 25.60 19.39
C ALA A 111 3.28 26.66 20.37
N THR A 112 2.75 26.25 21.52
CA THR A 112 2.36 27.13 22.62
C THR A 112 3.57 27.53 23.45
N ASP A 113 3.70 28.82 23.76
CA ASP A 113 4.70 29.32 24.71
C ASP A 113 4.45 28.73 26.10
N LEU A 114 5.48 28.13 26.70
CA LEU A 114 5.41 27.56 28.04
C LEU A 114 6.69 27.76 28.83
N ASN A 115 6.56 27.77 30.15
CA ASN A 115 7.69 27.64 31.06
C ASN A 115 7.91 26.17 31.42
N VAL A 116 9.18 25.80 31.60
CA VAL A 116 9.62 24.50 32.11
C VAL A 116 10.29 24.73 33.45
N ARG A 117 9.95 23.95 34.48
CA ARG A 117 10.61 24.03 35.79
C ARG A 117 10.91 22.64 36.32
N PHE A 118 12.04 22.44 36.99
CA PHE A 118 12.25 21.20 37.76
C PHE A 118 11.46 21.24 39.07
N ASP A 119 10.86 20.11 39.44
CA ASP A 119 10.17 19.94 40.74
C ASP A 119 11.10 19.30 41.77
N VAL A 120 12.22 19.98 42.03
CA VAL A 120 13.26 19.54 42.98
C VAL A 120 13.66 20.68 43.90
N LYS A 121 14.02 20.34 45.15
CA LYS A 121 14.62 21.31 46.07
C LYS A 121 16.09 21.53 45.69
N THR A 122 16.52 22.78 45.67
CA THR A 122 17.92 23.17 45.43
C THR A 122 18.41 24.12 46.52
N ASN A 123 19.72 24.21 46.70
CA ASN A 123 20.33 25.16 47.64
C ASN A 123 20.52 26.56 47.02
N CYS A 124 20.12 26.76 45.75
CA CYS A 124 20.18 28.05 45.10
C CYS A 124 18.96 28.90 45.49
N THR A 125 19.17 30.21 45.66
CA THR A 125 18.11 31.17 45.97
C THR A 125 17.20 31.45 44.77
N GLU A 126 17.70 31.23 43.56
CA GLU A 126 16.96 31.41 42.33
C GLU A 126 16.04 30.22 42.02
N SER A 127 15.01 30.47 41.20
CA SER A 127 14.02 29.45 40.86
C SER A 127 14.62 28.34 39.97
N THR A 128 14.01 27.15 39.99
CA THR A 128 14.34 26.05 39.07
C THR A 128 13.72 26.19 37.68
N VAL A 129 13.15 27.36 37.36
CA VAL A 129 12.55 27.65 36.06
C VAL A 129 13.64 27.84 35.03
N TRP A 130 13.48 27.18 33.90
CA TRP A 130 14.42 27.25 32.78
C TRP A 130 14.46 28.67 32.22
N ARG A 131 15.67 29.18 31.98
CA ARG A 131 15.92 30.38 31.19
C ARG A 131 17.08 30.10 30.23
N LEU A 132 16.98 30.66 29.03
CA LEU A 132 18.06 30.64 28.07
C LEU A 132 19.02 31.80 28.37
N GLN A 133 20.30 31.50 28.48
CA GLN A 133 21.35 32.50 28.72
C GLN A 133 22.58 32.18 27.91
N SER A 134 23.37 33.19 27.56
CA SER A 134 24.68 32.97 26.94
C SER A 134 25.66 32.48 28.01
N ASP A 135 26.34 31.38 27.74
CA ASP A 135 27.48 30.94 28.51
C ASP A 135 28.61 31.98 28.38
N GLY A 136 29.08 32.48 29.51
CA GLY A 136 30.09 33.55 29.55
C GLY A 136 31.47 33.13 29.04
N SER A 137 31.73 31.83 28.91
CA SER A 137 33.01 31.31 28.43
C SER A 137 33.06 31.02 26.92
N THR A 138 31.93 30.61 26.34
CA THR A 138 31.85 30.19 24.92
C THR A 138 30.96 31.09 24.06
N GLY A 139 30.17 31.98 24.67
CA GLY A 139 29.11 32.75 23.98
C GLY A 139 27.90 31.90 23.56
N LYS A 140 27.96 30.58 23.75
CA LYS A 140 26.90 29.64 23.36
C LYS A 140 25.68 29.78 24.26
N ARG A 141 24.48 29.77 23.69
CA ARG A 141 23.25 29.88 24.48
C ARG A 141 22.93 28.54 25.12
N ILE A 142 22.84 28.50 26.44
CA ILE A 142 22.57 27.32 27.27
C ILE A 142 21.34 27.52 28.13
N VAL A 143 20.70 26.43 28.54
CA VAL A 143 19.54 26.45 29.43
C VAL A 143 20.00 26.32 30.88
N SER A 144 19.60 27.28 31.70
CA SER A 144 19.97 27.40 33.11
C SER A 144 18.76 27.71 33.99
N THR A 145 18.93 27.66 35.30
CA THR A 145 17.91 28.05 36.29
C THR A 145 17.80 29.57 36.44
N GLY A 146 16.76 30.06 37.13
CA GLY A 146 16.57 31.48 37.45
C GLY A 146 15.54 32.22 36.59
N GLY A 147 14.67 31.51 35.86
CA GLY A 147 13.51 32.11 35.21
C GLY A 147 12.38 32.48 36.19
N VAL A 148 11.29 33.07 35.70
CA VAL A 148 10.08 33.39 36.49
C VAL A 148 8.82 32.83 35.83
N ILE A 149 8.01 32.06 36.55
CA ILE A 149 6.77 31.51 35.98
C ILE A 149 5.80 32.66 35.64
N GLY A 150 5.22 32.63 34.44
CA GLY A 150 4.21 33.60 34.01
C GLY A 150 4.78 34.96 33.62
N ASN A 151 3.94 36.00 33.74
CA ASN A 151 4.26 37.37 33.31
C ASN A 151 4.77 37.47 31.86
N PRO A 152 4.00 37.01 30.86
CA PRO A 152 4.43 37.00 29.46
C PRO A 152 4.76 38.42 28.98
N GLY A 153 5.97 38.61 28.47
CA GLY A 153 6.41 39.90 27.96
C GLY A 153 7.92 40.00 27.83
N LYS A 154 8.43 41.21 27.54
CA LYS A 154 9.85 41.49 27.30
C LYS A 154 10.76 41.05 28.47
N ASN A 155 10.31 41.20 29.71
CA ASN A 155 11.12 40.94 30.91
C ASN A 155 11.30 39.44 31.21
N THR A 156 10.41 38.58 30.69
CA THR A 156 10.49 37.13 30.87
C THR A 156 10.83 36.42 29.57
N LEU A 157 11.11 37.14 28.47
CA LEU A 157 11.26 36.58 27.13
C LEU A 157 12.18 35.35 27.06
N ASN A 158 13.25 35.32 27.85
CA ASN A 158 14.25 34.25 27.84
C ASN A 158 13.84 32.95 28.54
N ASN A 159 12.66 32.85 29.17
CA ASN A 159 12.22 31.63 29.84
C ASN A 159 10.99 30.95 29.21
N TRP A 160 10.60 31.42 28.03
CA TRP A 160 9.51 30.88 27.25
C TRP A 160 10.05 29.97 26.14
N PHE A 161 9.58 28.73 26.15
CA PHE A 161 9.96 27.68 25.21
C PHE A 161 8.71 27.15 24.51
N LYS A 162 8.93 26.43 23.41
CA LYS A 162 7.89 25.73 22.66
C LYS A 162 8.27 24.26 22.53
N ILE A 163 7.26 23.41 22.58
CA ILE A 163 7.37 22.01 22.16
C ILE A 163 6.81 21.91 20.75
N LEU A 164 7.59 21.36 19.82
CA LEU A 164 7.19 21.16 18.44
C LEU A 164 7.17 19.66 18.12
N LYS A 165 6.26 19.25 17.24
CA LYS A 165 6.23 17.87 16.77
C LYS A 165 7.40 17.61 15.82
N ASP A 166 8.19 16.57 16.08
CA ASP A 166 9.29 16.15 15.19
C ASP A 166 9.27 14.62 15.01
N GLY A 167 8.75 14.16 13.87
CA GLY A 167 8.55 12.74 13.61
C GLY A 167 7.58 12.10 14.60
N ASN A 168 8.00 11.02 15.27
CA ASN A 168 7.24 10.38 16.34
C ASN A 168 7.42 11.06 17.70
N ASP A 169 8.46 11.89 17.84
CA ASP A 169 8.86 12.53 19.09
C ASP A 169 8.56 14.03 19.06
N TYR A 170 9.24 14.79 19.92
CA TYR A 170 9.11 16.24 20.04
C TYR A 170 10.48 16.91 20.10
N SER A 171 10.55 18.14 19.58
CA SER A 171 11.70 19.03 19.72
C SER A 171 11.36 20.19 20.65
N LEU A 172 12.32 20.60 21.47
CA LEU A 172 12.24 21.83 22.25
C LEU A 172 12.81 22.97 21.42
N GLN A 173 12.11 24.10 21.40
CA GLN A 173 12.55 25.28 20.66
C GLN A 173 12.46 26.51 21.55
N PHE A 174 13.46 27.39 21.42
CA PHE A 174 13.37 28.75 21.92
C PHE A 174 12.99 29.66 20.75
N CYS A 175 11.71 30.04 20.68
CA CYS A 175 11.22 31.05 19.73
C CYS A 175 9.95 31.70 20.30
N PRO A 176 10.11 32.48 21.38
CA PRO A 176 8.99 32.94 22.18
C PRO A 176 8.16 34.00 21.48
N THR A 177 6.84 33.90 21.58
CA THR A 177 5.87 34.83 20.97
C THR A 177 5.16 35.72 21.98
N VAL A 178 5.58 35.69 23.24
CA VAL A 178 5.01 36.49 24.34
C VAL A 178 5.25 38.00 24.25
N CYS A 179 6.05 38.46 23.28
CA CYS A 179 6.36 39.88 23.08
C CYS A 179 6.32 40.22 21.59
N ASN A 180 5.27 40.93 21.17
CA ASN A 180 5.03 41.26 19.75
C ASN A 180 6.05 42.25 19.14
N THR A 181 6.75 43.03 19.98
CA THR A 181 7.79 43.97 19.53
C THR A 181 9.20 43.38 19.61
N CYS A 182 9.36 42.23 20.26
CA CYS A 182 10.65 41.58 20.43
C CYS A 182 10.96 40.70 19.21
N ARG A 183 12.23 40.69 18.79
CA ARG A 183 12.73 39.76 17.75
C ARG A 183 13.80 38.85 18.37
N PRO A 184 13.41 37.88 19.21
CA PRO A 184 14.37 36.95 19.80
C PRO A 184 15.06 36.12 18.72
N ALA A 185 16.36 35.86 18.88
CA ALA A 185 17.06 34.89 18.06
C ALA A 185 16.48 33.49 18.34
N CYS A 186 15.75 32.95 17.36
CA CYS A 186 15.11 31.66 17.48
C CYS A 186 16.10 30.53 17.23
N GLY A 187 16.02 29.48 18.03
CA GLY A 187 16.93 28.34 17.96
C GLY A 187 16.32 27.07 18.53
N ASN A 188 16.79 25.92 18.07
CA ASN A 188 16.39 24.63 18.62
C ASN A 188 17.16 24.37 19.90
N ILE A 189 16.49 23.82 20.91
CA ILE A 189 17.10 23.42 22.17
C ILE A 189 17.43 21.93 22.08
N GLY A 190 18.70 21.61 22.23
CA GLY A 190 19.24 20.26 22.14
C GLY A 190 20.39 20.01 23.11
N VAL A 191 21.02 18.85 22.96
CA VAL A 191 22.18 18.47 23.75
C VAL A 191 23.42 19.11 23.15
N VAL A 192 24.20 19.80 23.99
CA VAL A 192 25.41 20.51 23.60
C VAL A 192 26.54 20.16 24.54
N GLN A 193 27.77 20.22 24.07
CA GLN A 193 28.95 20.11 24.92
C GLN A 193 29.57 21.49 25.13
N ASP A 194 29.96 21.80 26.38
CA ASP A 194 30.73 23.00 26.69
C ASP A 194 32.24 22.78 26.51
N SER A 195 33.02 23.86 26.66
CA SER A 195 34.50 23.84 26.57
C SER A 195 35.17 22.98 27.64
N ASN A 196 34.48 22.69 28.76
CA ASN A 196 34.96 21.83 29.83
C ASN A 196 34.57 20.36 29.63
N GLY A 197 33.89 20.05 28.53
CA GLY A 197 33.45 18.70 28.19
C GLY A 197 32.15 18.26 28.86
N ASN A 198 31.44 19.14 29.58
CA ASN A 198 30.15 18.84 30.19
C ASN A 198 29.06 18.73 29.12
N VAL A 199 28.15 17.77 29.29
CA VAL A 199 27.00 17.58 28.39
C VAL A 199 25.79 18.32 28.94
N LEU A 200 25.48 19.45 28.32
CA LEU A 200 24.45 20.41 28.73
C LEU A 200 23.25 20.40 27.76
N VAL A 201 22.22 21.13 28.13
CA VAL A 201 21.11 21.48 27.25
C VAL A 201 21.26 22.95 26.85
N GLY A 202 21.19 23.23 25.55
CA GLY A 202 21.38 24.57 25.00
C GLY A 202 20.91 24.71 23.57
N GLU A 203 21.14 25.87 22.97
CA GLU A 203 20.91 26.09 21.55
C GLU A 203 21.83 25.17 20.75
N ALA A 204 21.20 24.26 20.03
CA ALA A 204 21.84 23.33 19.11
C ALA A 204 21.73 23.87 17.69
N ASP A 205 22.69 23.51 16.85
CA ASP A 205 22.64 23.85 15.42
C ASP A 205 21.28 23.44 14.84
N PRO A 206 20.69 24.25 13.95
CA PRO A 206 19.38 23.96 13.38
C PRO A 206 19.42 22.55 12.79
N SER A 207 18.44 21.72 13.19
CA SER A 207 18.27 20.38 12.63
C SER A 207 18.26 20.50 11.11
N PRO A 208 19.11 19.76 10.38
CA PRO A 208 19.30 19.98 8.95
C PRO A 208 17.96 20.04 8.22
N GLU A 209 17.86 20.93 7.25
CA GLU A 209 16.60 21.15 6.53
C GLU A 209 16.04 19.85 5.96
N GLN A 210 14.71 19.78 5.87
CA GLN A 210 14.04 18.58 5.39
C GLN A 210 14.14 18.54 3.88
N VAL A 211 14.48 17.38 3.33
CA VAL A 211 14.40 17.17 1.89
C VAL A 211 12.93 17.12 1.52
N VAL A 212 12.54 17.88 0.50
CA VAL A 212 11.18 17.87 -0.04
C VAL A 212 11.16 17.28 -1.45
N ASP A 213 10.06 16.63 -1.80
CA ASP A 213 9.79 16.17 -3.16
C ASP A 213 9.31 17.32 -4.06
N THR A 214 9.08 17.02 -5.34
CA THR A 214 8.58 17.98 -6.34
C THR A 214 7.21 18.59 -6.00
N GLU A 215 6.46 18.01 -5.07
CA GLU A 215 5.19 18.56 -4.57
C GLU A 215 5.39 19.43 -3.31
N GLY A 216 6.64 19.62 -2.87
CA GLY A 216 6.99 20.35 -1.64
C GLY A 216 6.72 19.54 -0.36
N LYS A 217 6.42 18.24 -0.46
CA LYS A 217 6.18 17.37 0.70
C LYS A 217 7.48 16.78 1.20
N LYS A 218 7.55 16.54 2.51
CA LYS A 218 8.75 15.99 3.17
C LYS A 218 9.03 14.57 2.67
N VAL A 219 10.25 14.32 2.22
CA VAL A 219 10.74 12.99 1.88
C VAL A 219 10.83 12.14 3.15
N ARG A 220 10.29 10.92 3.10
CA ARG A 220 10.17 10.02 4.26
C ARG A 220 10.99 8.76 4.08
N ALA A 221 11.53 8.28 5.19
CA ALA A 221 12.22 6.99 5.22
C ALA A 221 11.24 5.85 4.91
N GLY A 222 11.70 4.84 4.18
CA GLY A 222 10.89 3.66 3.84
C GLY A 222 9.85 3.88 2.73
N ILE A 223 9.77 5.07 2.13
CA ILE A 223 8.88 5.38 1.00
C ILE A 223 9.69 5.42 -0.30
N GLU A 224 9.05 5.03 -1.40
CA GLU A 224 9.63 4.97 -2.74
C GLU A 224 9.58 6.33 -3.44
N TYR A 225 10.76 6.81 -3.84
CA TYR A 225 10.94 8.05 -4.60
C TYR A 225 11.74 7.77 -5.87
N TYR A 226 11.39 8.42 -6.96
CA TYR A 226 12.24 8.46 -8.15
C TYR A 226 13.26 9.59 -8.02
N ILE A 227 14.53 9.26 -8.27
CA ILE A 227 15.58 10.27 -8.47
C ILE A 227 15.49 10.72 -9.93
N ARG A 228 14.91 11.90 -10.16
CA ARG A 228 14.75 12.48 -11.49
C ARG A 228 15.79 13.57 -11.72
N PRO A 229 16.45 13.62 -12.88
CA PRO A 229 17.30 14.75 -13.19
C PRO A 229 16.51 16.04 -13.38
N VAL A 230 17.18 17.15 -13.10
CA VAL A 230 16.70 18.49 -13.45
C VAL A 230 17.41 18.91 -14.73
N PRO A 231 16.68 19.20 -15.83
CA PRO A 231 17.29 19.64 -17.08
C PRO A 231 18.13 20.91 -16.86
N THR A 232 19.32 20.96 -17.44
CA THR A 232 20.22 22.13 -17.36
C THR A 232 19.91 23.23 -18.37
N THR A 233 19.03 22.97 -19.34
CA THR A 233 18.53 23.96 -20.32
C THR A 233 17.05 24.28 -20.08
N PRO A 234 16.66 25.56 -19.98
CA PRO A 234 15.26 25.97 -19.88
C PRO A 234 14.46 25.50 -21.11
N CYS A 235 13.30 24.88 -20.89
CA CYS A 235 12.35 24.57 -21.95
C CYS A 235 11.62 25.86 -22.35
N ASP A 236 12.25 26.70 -23.18
CA ASP A 236 11.71 28.00 -23.63
C ASP A 236 10.73 27.90 -24.81
N GLY A 237 10.25 26.70 -25.13
CA GLY A 237 9.17 26.47 -26.08
C GLY A 237 9.54 26.73 -27.56
N ARG A 238 10.82 26.95 -27.90
CA ARG A 238 11.28 27.18 -29.28
C ARG A 238 12.11 26.03 -29.89
N GLY A 239 12.03 24.83 -29.33
CA GLY A 239 12.65 23.64 -29.92
C GLY A 239 12.25 22.36 -29.19
N PRO A 240 12.50 21.17 -29.78
CA PRO A 240 12.34 19.91 -29.08
C PRO A 240 13.27 19.89 -27.86
N CYS A 241 12.71 19.59 -26.70
CA CYS A 241 13.47 19.41 -25.47
C CYS A 241 14.55 18.35 -25.72
N VAL A 242 15.82 18.74 -25.71
CA VAL A 242 16.90 17.76 -25.65
C VAL A 242 16.90 17.23 -24.22
N VAL A 243 16.11 16.20 -23.95
CA VAL A 243 16.06 15.51 -22.65
C VAL A 243 17.31 14.64 -22.53
N GLY A 244 18.48 15.28 -22.46
CA GLY A 244 19.77 14.62 -22.30
C GLY A 244 20.02 14.11 -20.88
N SER A 245 18.98 13.92 -20.07
CA SER A 245 19.10 13.60 -18.65
C SER A 245 18.31 12.35 -18.35
N GLY A 246 19.02 11.23 -18.27
CA GLY A 246 18.44 9.93 -17.97
C GLY A 246 18.01 9.78 -16.51
N PHE A 247 17.14 8.83 -16.25
CA PHE A 247 16.76 8.51 -14.89
C PHE A 247 17.73 7.52 -14.28
N VAL A 248 17.88 7.57 -12.95
CA VAL A 248 18.75 6.64 -12.23
C VAL A 248 18.06 5.29 -12.05
N LEU A 249 18.78 4.21 -12.36
CA LEU A 249 18.35 2.82 -12.18
C LEU A 249 19.55 1.91 -11.89
N VAL A 250 19.29 0.65 -11.53
CA VAL A 250 20.35 -0.37 -11.44
C VAL A 250 20.31 -1.30 -12.66
N ALA A 251 21.45 -1.57 -13.27
CA ALA A 251 21.58 -2.39 -14.47
C ALA A 251 22.83 -3.28 -14.43
N ARG A 252 22.85 -4.32 -15.26
CA ARG A 252 24.05 -5.15 -15.47
C ARG A 252 25.12 -4.36 -16.20
N SER A 253 26.39 -4.66 -15.91
CA SER A 253 27.50 -4.23 -16.75
C SER A 253 27.64 -5.19 -17.93
N ALA A 254 28.26 -4.72 -19.02
CA ALA A 254 28.56 -5.57 -20.18
C ALA A 254 29.58 -6.68 -19.84
N ASN A 255 30.44 -6.46 -18.84
CA ASN A 255 31.55 -7.36 -18.50
C ASN A 255 31.32 -8.17 -17.20
N GLU A 256 30.36 -7.76 -16.36
CA GLU A 256 30.04 -8.42 -15.09
C GLU A 256 28.53 -8.44 -14.86
N THR A 257 28.00 -9.61 -14.52
CA THR A 257 26.57 -9.82 -14.27
C THR A 257 26.14 -9.32 -12.90
N CYS A 258 27.01 -9.40 -11.89
CA CYS A 258 26.77 -8.98 -10.50
C CYS A 258 28.07 -8.47 -9.84
N PRO A 259 28.00 -7.49 -8.92
CA PRO A 259 26.80 -6.76 -8.49
C PRO A 259 26.26 -5.82 -9.60
N LEU A 260 25.01 -5.37 -9.46
CA LEU A 260 24.44 -4.43 -10.42
C LEU A 260 25.05 -3.04 -10.25
N ASN A 261 25.21 -2.34 -11.37
CA ASN A 261 25.74 -0.99 -11.39
C ASN A 261 24.63 0.05 -11.35
N VAL A 262 24.88 1.17 -10.67
CA VAL A 262 23.96 2.31 -10.71
C VAL A 262 24.26 3.12 -11.97
N VAL A 263 23.28 3.24 -12.86
CA VAL A 263 23.41 3.87 -14.17
C VAL A 263 22.30 4.89 -14.42
N VAL A 264 22.51 5.71 -15.44
CA VAL A 264 21.59 6.75 -15.88
C VAL A 264 21.16 6.47 -17.31
N VAL A 265 19.87 6.25 -17.53
CA VAL A 265 19.35 5.88 -18.87
C VAL A 265 18.32 6.88 -19.35
N GLU A 266 18.53 7.41 -20.56
CA GLU A 266 17.61 8.34 -21.23
C GLU A 266 16.38 7.59 -21.76
N GLY A 267 15.20 8.24 -21.73
CA GLY A 267 13.95 7.68 -22.26
C GLY A 267 13.19 6.70 -21.36
N PHE A 268 13.75 6.29 -20.22
CA PHE A 268 13.07 5.40 -19.25
C PHE A 268 12.54 6.16 -18.04
N ARG A 269 11.48 5.69 -17.39
CA ARG A 269 10.90 6.31 -16.16
C ARG A 269 11.76 6.16 -14.89
N GLY A 270 12.96 5.61 -15.01
CA GLY A 270 13.84 5.35 -13.88
C GLY A 270 13.33 4.29 -12.94
N GLN A 271 13.98 4.19 -11.79
CA GLN A 271 13.60 3.26 -10.76
C GLN A 271 13.43 3.92 -9.41
N ALA A 272 12.40 3.50 -8.69
CA ALA A 272 12.16 4.02 -7.36
C ALA A 272 13.22 3.51 -6.38
N VAL A 273 13.66 4.41 -5.51
CA VAL A 273 14.58 4.15 -4.42
C VAL A 273 13.93 4.48 -3.09
N ILE A 274 14.41 3.81 -2.05
CA ILE A 274 14.03 4.01 -0.66
C ILE A 274 15.25 4.54 0.09
N PHE A 275 15.04 5.63 0.82
CA PHE A 275 16.03 6.20 1.72
C PHE A 275 15.85 5.65 3.13
N THR A 276 16.95 5.26 3.77
CA THR A 276 16.98 4.88 5.19
C THR A 276 18.03 5.74 5.89
N PRO A 277 17.64 6.65 6.81
CA PRO A 277 18.60 7.48 7.52
C PRO A 277 19.40 6.67 8.53
N VAL A 278 20.61 7.15 8.84
CA VAL A 278 21.53 6.56 9.82
C VAL A 278 20.89 6.27 11.18
N ASN A 279 19.91 7.08 11.58
CA ASN A 279 19.05 6.79 12.71
C ASN A 279 17.69 6.26 12.20
N PRO A 280 17.43 4.94 12.26
CA PRO A 280 16.22 4.33 11.68
C PRO A 280 14.93 4.76 12.40
N LYS A 281 15.01 5.35 13.61
CA LYS A 281 13.83 5.89 14.31
C LYS A 281 13.31 7.18 13.67
N LYS A 282 14.12 7.85 12.85
CA LYS A 282 13.72 9.08 12.18
C LYS A 282 13.05 8.78 10.84
N GLY A 283 11.78 9.15 10.74
CA GLY A 283 10.98 8.94 9.53
C GLY A 283 11.11 10.02 8.45
N VAL A 284 11.82 11.12 8.69
CA VAL A 284 11.97 12.23 7.72
C VAL A 284 13.43 12.31 7.27
N ILE A 285 13.63 12.37 5.96
CA ILE A 285 14.95 12.54 5.34
C ILE A 285 15.33 14.03 5.37
N ARG A 286 16.56 14.32 5.79
CA ARG A 286 17.07 15.67 5.95
C ARG A 286 18.38 15.82 5.18
N VAL A 287 18.67 17.03 4.74
CA VAL A 287 19.94 17.32 4.06
C VAL A 287 21.12 17.06 5.00
N SER A 288 22.30 16.81 4.44
CA SER A 288 23.55 16.59 5.18
C SER A 288 23.51 15.46 6.22
N THR A 289 22.51 14.57 6.14
CA THR A 289 22.35 13.40 7.00
C THR A 289 22.75 12.14 6.22
N ASP A 290 23.54 11.27 6.85
CA ASP A 290 23.92 9.99 6.26
C ASP A 290 22.67 9.12 6.01
N VAL A 291 22.51 8.66 4.77
CA VAL A 291 21.41 7.79 4.33
C VAL A 291 21.95 6.60 3.53
N ASN A 292 21.34 5.43 3.72
CA ASN A 292 21.44 4.35 2.75
C ASN A 292 20.37 4.56 1.67
N ILE A 293 20.73 4.21 0.44
CA ILE A 293 19.84 4.26 -0.73
C ILE A 293 19.70 2.81 -1.22
N LYS A 294 18.48 2.33 -1.43
CA LYS A 294 18.23 1.00 -1.99
C LYS A 294 17.09 1.04 -3.00
N THR A 295 17.07 0.13 -3.96
CA THR A 295 15.86 -0.12 -4.75
C THR A 295 15.16 -1.39 -4.29
N ASN A 296 13.83 -1.47 -4.38
CA ASN A 296 13.04 -2.61 -3.91
C ASN A 296 12.81 -3.69 -4.99
N LEU A 297 13.72 -3.79 -5.96
CA LEU A 297 13.65 -4.83 -6.97
C LEU A 297 14.14 -6.17 -6.46
N THR A 298 13.50 -7.24 -6.93
CA THR A 298 14.11 -8.56 -6.98
C THR A 298 15.09 -8.61 -8.14
N THR A 299 16.35 -8.93 -7.87
CA THR A 299 17.43 -9.00 -8.88
C THR A 299 17.95 -10.42 -9.02
N ILE A 300 18.61 -10.73 -10.14
CA ILE A 300 19.32 -12.01 -10.32
C ILE A 300 20.54 -12.16 -9.41
N CYS A 301 21.05 -11.04 -8.86
CA CYS A 301 22.21 -11.02 -8.00
C CYS A 301 21.83 -11.42 -6.58
N THR A 302 22.72 -12.18 -5.93
CA THR A 302 22.59 -12.55 -4.52
C THR A 302 22.88 -11.37 -3.59
N GLU A 303 23.66 -10.43 -4.09
CA GLU A 303 24.01 -9.18 -3.45
C GLU A 303 22.78 -8.27 -3.35
N SER A 304 22.74 -7.46 -2.29
CA SER A 304 21.63 -6.55 -2.08
C SER A 304 21.57 -5.45 -3.15
N THR A 305 20.43 -4.79 -3.28
CA THR A 305 20.23 -3.59 -4.10
C THR A 305 20.62 -2.30 -3.39
N VAL A 306 21.28 -2.39 -2.24
CA VAL A 306 21.74 -1.22 -1.47
C VAL A 306 22.95 -0.62 -2.18
N TRP A 307 22.90 0.69 -2.39
CA TRP A 307 24.00 1.40 -3.01
C TRP A 307 25.22 1.41 -2.10
N LYS A 308 26.39 1.20 -2.70
CA LYS A 308 27.70 1.37 -2.07
C LYS A 308 28.65 2.05 -3.06
N LEU A 309 29.65 2.74 -2.52
CA LEU A 309 30.82 3.10 -3.30
C LEU A 309 31.66 1.85 -3.54
N ASP A 310 31.99 1.59 -4.80
CA ASP A 310 32.81 0.45 -5.18
C ASP A 310 34.30 0.72 -5.01
N ASP A 311 35.11 -0.32 -5.20
CA ASP A 311 36.56 -0.18 -5.28
C ASP A 311 36.96 0.73 -6.45
N PHE A 312 38.11 1.40 -6.30
CA PHE A 312 38.61 2.32 -7.31
C PHE A 312 38.90 1.59 -8.62
N ASP A 313 38.24 2.01 -9.69
CA ASP A 313 38.50 1.48 -11.02
C ASP A 313 39.70 2.21 -11.65
N SER A 314 40.86 1.55 -11.58
CA SER A 314 42.11 2.06 -12.16
C SER A 314 42.07 2.26 -13.68
N SER A 315 41.18 1.57 -14.40
CA SER A 315 41.10 1.65 -15.86
C SER A 315 40.41 2.93 -16.34
N SER A 316 39.39 3.38 -15.60
CA SER A 316 38.67 4.62 -15.87
C SER A 316 39.11 5.79 -14.99
N GLY A 317 39.92 5.52 -13.95
CA GLY A 317 40.38 6.51 -12.98
C GLY A 317 39.26 6.99 -12.05
N GLN A 318 38.22 6.18 -11.85
CA GLN A 318 36.96 6.63 -11.31
C GLN A 318 36.47 5.75 -10.15
N TRP A 319 35.83 6.38 -9.15
CA TRP A 319 35.08 5.70 -8.10
C TRP A 319 33.61 5.62 -8.52
N PHE A 320 33.09 4.41 -8.72
CA PHE A 320 31.70 4.18 -9.13
C PHE A 320 30.78 3.89 -7.95
N VAL A 321 29.50 4.17 -8.16
CA VAL A 321 28.43 3.73 -7.26
C VAL A 321 27.82 2.44 -7.84
N THR A 322 27.82 1.39 -7.03
CA THR A 322 27.33 0.05 -7.38
C THR A 322 26.33 -0.44 -6.33
N THR A 323 25.75 -1.62 -6.51
CA THR A 323 24.91 -2.29 -5.49
C THR A 323 25.70 -3.30 -4.65
N GLY A 324 25.05 -3.98 -3.71
CA GLY A 324 25.67 -4.96 -2.82
C GLY A 324 26.12 -4.40 -1.48
N GLY A 325 25.70 -3.18 -1.13
CA GLY A 325 25.88 -2.63 0.20
C GLY A 325 25.02 -3.33 1.27
N VAL A 326 25.06 -2.80 2.49
CA VAL A 326 24.25 -3.29 3.62
C VAL A 326 23.55 -2.10 4.26
N VAL A 327 22.26 -2.25 4.58
CA VAL A 327 21.49 -1.24 5.31
C VAL A 327 21.90 -1.25 6.79
N GLY A 328 22.16 -0.07 7.35
CA GLY A 328 22.43 0.11 8.77
C GLY A 328 23.87 -0.22 9.18
N ASN A 329 24.07 -0.58 10.45
CA ASN A 329 25.37 -0.81 11.08
C ASN A 329 26.38 0.33 10.84
N PRO A 330 26.04 1.60 11.17
CA PRO A 330 26.91 2.74 10.88
C PRO A 330 28.25 2.61 11.59
N GLY A 331 29.33 2.61 10.82
CA GLY A 331 30.69 2.46 11.33
C GLY A 331 31.70 2.33 10.20
N LYS A 332 32.92 1.93 10.56
CA LYS A 332 34.03 1.75 9.61
C LYS A 332 33.70 0.74 8.50
N ASP A 333 33.07 -0.38 8.86
CA ASP A 333 32.85 -1.51 7.94
C ASP A 333 31.74 -1.24 6.91
N THR A 334 30.87 -0.25 7.16
CA THR A 334 29.77 0.12 6.25
C THR A 334 29.95 1.50 5.65
N ILE A 335 31.11 2.15 5.83
CA ILE A 335 31.32 3.55 5.47
C ILE A 335 31.02 3.86 4.01
N SER A 336 31.28 2.91 3.10
CA SER A 336 31.00 3.03 1.66
C SER A 336 29.50 2.98 1.30
N ASN A 337 28.62 2.58 2.21
CA ASN A 337 27.18 2.43 1.96
C ASN A 337 26.38 3.72 2.25
N TRP A 338 27.05 4.78 2.72
CA TRP A 338 26.40 5.98 3.24
C TRP A 338 26.60 7.17 2.31
N PHE A 339 25.49 7.77 1.92
CA PHE A 339 25.42 8.94 1.06
C PHE A 339 24.71 10.08 1.78
N LYS A 340 24.80 11.29 1.23
CA LYS A 340 24.07 12.48 1.68
C LYS A 340 23.29 13.08 0.52
N ILE A 341 22.15 13.66 0.86
CA ILE A 341 21.42 14.56 -0.02
C ILE A 341 21.78 15.98 0.41
N GLU A 342 22.23 16.81 -0.51
CA GLU A 342 22.57 18.21 -0.25
C GLU A 342 21.74 19.12 -1.14
N LYS A 343 21.49 20.35 -0.69
CA LYS A 343 20.90 21.38 -1.55
C LYS A 343 21.84 21.72 -2.70
N TYR A 344 21.27 21.95 -3.87
CA TYR A 344 21.99 22.39 -5.05
C TYR A 344 21.08 23.28 -5.91
N ASP A 345 21.35 24.58 -5.89
CA ASP A 345 20.44 25.63 -6.34
C ASP A 345 19.05 25.49 -5.69
N ASP A 346 18.00 25.46 -6.50
CA ASP A 346 16.61 25.25 -6.11
C ASP A 346 16.22 23.77 -5.93
N ASP A 347 17.14 22.83 -6.16
CA ASP A 347 16.92 21.38 -6.06
C ASP A 347 18.01 20.71 -5.18
N TYR A 348 18.38 19.47 -5.51
CA TYR A 348 19.30 18.65 -4.71
C TYR A 348 20.42 18.03 -5.55
N LYS A 349 21.43 17.54 -4.84
CA LYS A 349 22.47 16.65 -5.37
C LYS A 349 22.76 15.53 -4.37
N LEU A 350 23.31 14.43 -4.88
CA LEU A 350 23.86 13.37 -4.03
C LEU A 350 25.35 13.61 -3.80
N VAL A 351 25.80 13.30 -2.59
CA VAL A 351 27.19 13.45 -2.15
C VAL A 351 27.62 12.18 -1.42
N PHE A 352 28.82 11.70 -1.71
CA PHE A 352 29.48 10.71 -0.87
C PHE A 352 30.45 11.46 0.05
N CYS A 353 30.09 11.59 1.33
CA CYS A 353 30.92 12.18 2.38
C CYS A 353 30.42 11.70 3.75
N PRO A 354 30.57 10.39 4.03
CA PRO A 354 29.92 9.74 5.16
C PRO A 354 30.51 10.20 6.50
N THR A 355 29.63 10.42 7.49
CA THR A 355 30.02 10.84 8.86
C THR A 355 29.77 9.76 9.92
N VAL A 356 29.59 8.51 9.49
CA VAL A 356 29.34 7.36 10.36
C VAL A 356 30.57 6.84 11.12
N CYS A 357 31.76 7.36 10.80
CA CYS A 357 33.02 6.97 11.42
C CYS A 357 33.91 8.19 11.71
N ASP A 358 33.94 8.63 12.97
CA ASP A 358 34.60 9.88 13.41
C ASP A 358 36.11 9.96 13.14
N PHE A 359 36.81 8.82 13.06
CA PHE A 359 38.26 8.77 12.80
C PHE A 359 38.60 8.41 11.35
N CYS A 360 37.60 8.01 10.56
CA CYS A 360 37.81 7.71 9.16
C CYS A 360 37.95 9.01 8.37
N LYS A 361 38.77 8.99 7.31
CA LYS A 361 38.91 10.10 6.36
C LYS A 361 38.36 9.66 5.00
N PRO A 362 37.04 9.47 4.87
CA PRO A 362 36.46 9.06 3.59
C PRO A 362 36.67 10.16 2.55
N LEU A 363 36.71 9.76 1.28
CA LEU A 363 36.67 10.71 0.18
C LEU A 363 35.35 11.48 0.23
N CYS A 364 35.40 12.81 0.15
CA CYS A 364 34.22 13.66 0.11
C CYS A 364 34.10 14.27 -1.29
N LYS A 365 33.15 13.79 -2.10
CA LYS A 365 32.96 14.22 -3.48
C LYS A 365 31.50 14.13 -3.92
N ASN A 366 31.11 14.94 -4.90
CA ASN A 366 29.75 14.89 -5.45
C ASN A 366 29.54 13.56 -6.18
N VAL A 367 28.28 13.11 -6.23
CA VAL A 367 27.88 12.00 -7.08
C VAL A 367 27.32 12.59 -8.37
N GLY A 368 27.87 12.15 -9.50
CA GLY A 368 27.49 12.58 -10.84
C GLY A 368 27.47 11.45 -11.86
N VAL A 369 27.41 11.82 -13.14
CA VAL A 369 27.35 10.88 -14.26
C VAL A 369 28.68 10.88 -15.00
N PHE A 370 29.22 9.69 -15.21
CA PHE A 370 30.42 9.44 -16.01
C PHE A 370 30.05 8.58 -17.22
N VAL A 371 30.50 8.98 -18.41
CA VAL A 371 30.32 8.19 -19.63
C VAL A 371 31.53 7.29 -19.78
N ASP A 372 31.34 5.98 -19.70
CA ASP A 372 32.44 5.02 -19.91
C ASP A 372 32.84 4.90 -21.39
N SER A 373 33.91 4.14 -21.66
CA SER A 373 34.43 3.93 -23.02
C SER A 373 33.43 3.27 -23.97
N ASN A 374 32.41 2.60 -23.43
CA ASN A 374 31.36 1.94 -24.19
C ASN A 374 30.13 2.84 -24.40
N GLY A 375 30.18 4.09 -23.93
CA GLY A 375 29.08 5.04 -24.00
C GLY A 375 28.02 4.90 -22.90
N ASN A 376 28.22 4.01 -21.91
CA ASN A 376 27.28 3.86 -20.81
C ASN A 376 27.46 4.99 -19.80
N ARG A 377 26.34 5.56 -19.36
CA ARG A 377 26.29 6.59 -18.33
C ARG A 377 26.21 5.96 -16.94
N ARG A 378 27.36 5.81 -16.29
CA ARG A 378 27.49 5.24 -14.93
C ARG A 378 27.46 6.34 -13.88
N VAL A 379 26.96 6.02 -12.69
CA VAL A 379 26.98 6.93 -11.55
C VAL A 379 28.33 6.82 -10.81
N ALA A 380 28.99 7.95 -10.59
CA ALA A 380 30.36 7.99 -10.10
C ALA A 380 30.64 9.24 -9.27
N LEU A 381 31.78 9.27 -8.56
CA LEU A 381 32.24 10.45 -7.84
C LEU A 381 32.89 11.49 -8.77
N THR A 382 32.19 12.57 -9.07
CA THR A 382 32.61 13.58 -10.04
C THR A 382 32.72 14.96 -9.39
N ASP A 383 33.41 15.89 -10.06
CA ASP A 383 33.43 17.29 -9.59
C ASP A 383 32.11 18.00 -9.91
N GLN A 384 31.52 17.69 -11.07
CA GLN A 384 30.20 18.17 -11.45
C GLN A 384 29.09 17.28 -10.87
N PRO A 385 28.22 17.80 -9.98
CA PRO A 385 27.13 17.02 -9.41
C PRO A 385 26.04 16.71 -10.44
N TYR A 386 25.39 15.55 -10.31
CA TYR A 386 24.12 15.33 -11.00
C TYR A 386 23.01 16.04 -10.24
N LYS A 387 22.45 17.11 -10.81
CA LYS A 387 21.33 17.85 -10.23
C LYS A 387 20.07 17.01 -10.31
N ILE A 388 19.48 16.73 -9.15
CA ILE A 388 18.34 15.84 -9.01
C ILE A 388 17.19 16.52 -8.27
N THR A 389 15.99 16.09 -8.60
CA THR A 389 14.78 16.34 -7.82
C THR A 389 14.16 15.00 -7.46
N LEU A 390 13.43 14.96 -6.34
CA LEU A 390 12.79 13.74 -5.87
C LEU A 390 11.32 13.78 -6.20
N PHE A 391 10.87 12.80 -6.98
CA PHE A 391 9.46 12.67 -7.33
C PHE A 391 8.90 11.51 -6.52
N LEU A 392 7.88 11.76 -5.69
CA LEU A 392 7.19 10.70 -4.96
C LEU A 392 6.59 9.72 -5.98
N SER A 393 6.88 8.43 -5.82
CA SER A 393 6.25 7.42 -6.68
C SER A 393 4.72 7.54 -6.54
N LEU A 394 4.04 7.97 -7.61
CA LEU A 394 2.60 8.21 -7.67
C LEU A 394 1.76 6.97 -7.31
N LEU A 395 2.39 5.80 -7.24
CA LEU A 395 1.84 4.63 -6.57
C LEU A 395 1.43 4.90 -5.12
N VAL A 396 1.81 6.02 -4.46
CA VAL A 396 1.45 6.34 -3.06
C VAL A 396 0.60 7.62 -2.89
N VAL A 397 0.44 8.47 -3.91
CA VAL A 397 -0.14 9.82 -3.73
C VAL A 397 -1.67 9.81 -3.52
N LEU A 398 -2.39 8.79 -4.00
CA LEU A 398 -3.84 8.67 -3.73
C LEU A 398 -4.15 8.36 -2.24
N ALA A 399 -3.16 7.92 -1.45
CA ALA A 399 -3.36 7.64 -0.02
C ALA A 399 -3.12 8.84 0.92
N ILE A 400 -2.41 9.88 0.47
CA ILE A 400 -2.09 11.03 1.33
C ILE A 400 -3.10 12.17 1.14
N ALA A 401 -3.67 12.34 -0.07
CA ALA A 401 -4.60 13.43 -0.34
C ALA A 401 -6.02 13.26 0.26
N LEU A 402 -6.40 12.05 0.70
CA LEU A 402 -7.72 11.78 1.29
C LEU A 402 -7.70 11.52 2.81
N SER A 403 -6.55 11.70 3.47
CA SER A 403 -6.41 11.42 4.89
C SER A 403 -6.30 12.69 5.74
N THR A 404 -7.45 13.19 6.22
CA THR A 404 -7.49 14.12 7.36
C THR A 404 -7.57 13.39 8.71
N LYS A 405 -6.96 12.20 8.85
CA LYS A 405 -6.76 11.55 10.16
C LYS A 405 -5.42 10.79 10.25
N PRO A 406 -4.70 10.87 11.38
CA PRO A 406 -3.39 10.23 11.54
C PRO A 406 -3.51 8.69 11.58
N LEU A 407 -2.60 8.01 10.90
CA LEU A 407 -2.47 6.54 10.85
C LEU A 407 -1.63 6.01 12.02
N PRO A 408 -2.10 4.98 12.76
CA PRO A 408 -1.27 3.98 13.40
C PRO A 408 -1.12 2.74 12.51
N GLY A 409 0.11 2.21 12.43
CA GLY A 409 0.39 0.82 12.09
C GLY A 409 0.47 0.47 10.60
N ALA A 410 1.62 -0.06 10.21
CA ALA A 410 1.95 -0.52 8.86
C ALA A 410 1.03 -1.65 8.35
N ALA A 411 0.52 -1.50 7.13
CA ALA A 411 0.02 -2.60 6.30
C ALA A 411 0.36 -2.31 4.82
N ALA A 412 0.83 -3.33 4.10
CA ALA A 412 1.35 -3.24 2.73
C ALA A 412 0.36 -2.60 1.74
N TYR A 413 0.87 -1.72 0.88
CA TYR A 413 0.08 -0.97 -0.11
C TYR A 413 -0.39 -1.88 -1.25
N ALA A 414 -1.68 -1.83 -1.60
CA ALA A 414 -2.26 -2.59 -2.72
C ALA A 414 -2.48 -1.68 -3.95
N PRO A 415 -2.20 -2.12 -5.20
CA PRO A 415 -2.36 -1.30 -6.41
C PRO A 415 -3.80 -0.78 -6.59
N GLU A 416 -4.00 0.34 -7.28
CA GLU A 416 -5.33 0.96 -7.44
C GLU A 416 -6.34 0.07 -8.19
N PRO A 417 -7.65 0.13 -7.87
CA PRO A 417 -8.66 -0.60 -8.61
C PRO A 417 -8.89 -0.02 -10.01
N VAL A 418 -9.10 -0.89 -11.00
CA VAL A 418 -9.64 -0.49 -12.31
C VAL A 418 -11.11 -0.08 -12.09
N LEU A 419 -11.55 1.00 -12.74
CA LEU A 419 -12.92 1.51 -12.67
C LEU A 419 -13.60 1.34 -14.03
N ASP A 420 -14.87 0.95 -14.02
CA ASP A 420 -15.73 1.02 -15.20
C ASP A 420 -16.16 2.48 -15.48
N THR A 421 -16.82 2.72 -16.59
CA THR A 421 -17.29 4.06 -17.00
C THR A 421 -18.36 4.67 -16.09
N SER A 422 -18.96 3.89 -15.19
CA SER A 422 -19.83 4.40 -14.11
C SER A 422 -19.05 4.84 -12.87
N GLY A 423 -17.72 4.67 -12.87
CA GLY A 423 -16.84 4.93 -11.73
C GLY A 423 -16.82 3.82 -10.69
N LYS A 424 -17.42 2.65 -10.97
CA LYS A 424 -17.46 1.51 -10.06
C LYS A 424 -16.25 0.62 -10.29
N LYS A 425 -15.74 0.02 -9.21
CA LYS A 425 -14.60 -0.90 -9.27
C LYS A 425 -14.92 -2.12 -10.13
N VAL A 426 -14.05 -2.41 -11.07
CA VAL A 426 -14.05 -3.63 -11.87
C VAL A 426 -13.76 -4.82 -10.96
N ARG A 427 -14.53 -5.90 -11.11
CA ARG A 427 -14.48 -7.06 -10.22
C ARG A 427 -14.16 -8.33 -10.99
N THR A 428 -13.59 -9.30 -10.30
CA THR A 428 -13.47 -10.68 -10.78
C THR A 428 -14.86 -11.27 -10.97
N ASN A 429 -15.01 -12.22 -11.90
CA ASN A 429 -16.28 -12.92 -12.17
C ASN A 429 -17.45 -12.00 -12.59
N VAL A 430 -17.15 -10.80 -13.06
CA VAL A 430 -18.14 -9.87 -13.62
C VAL A 430 -17.76 -9.60 -15.07
N ALA A 431 -18.76 -9.61 -15.95
CA ALA A 431 -18.57 -9.41 -17.37
C ALA A 431 -18.51 -7.91 -17.72
N TYR A 432 -17.50 -7.52 -18.48
CA TYR A 432 -17.31 -6.15 -18.94
C TYR A 432 -17.18 -6.09 -20.46
N ASN A 433 -17.96 -5.20 -21.09
CA ASN A 433 -17.76 -4.86 -22.49
C ASN A 433 -16.59 -3.87 -22.58
N VAL A 434 -15.58 -4.21 -23.37
CA VAL A 434 -14.42 -3.35 -23.60
C VAL A 434 -14.57 -2.66 -24.95
N ILE A 435 -14.61 -1.34 -24.94
CA ILE A 435 -14.78 -0.54 -26.17
C ILE A 435 -13.69 0.55 -26.27
N PRO A 436 -13.34 0.98 -27.49
CA PRO A 436 -12.41 2.08 -27.69
C PRO A 436 -12.95 3.37 -27.04
N ALA A 437 -12.06 4.12 -26.39
CA ALA A 437 -12.43 5.39 -25.75
C ALA A 437 -12.63 6.56 -26.76
N SER A 438 -12.25 6.35 -28.02
CA SER A 438 -12.31 7.34 -29.10
C SER A 438 -13.67 7.29 -29.82
N TYR A 439 -14.40 8.41 -29.82
CA TYR A 439 -15.69 8.56 -30.51
C TYR A 439 -15.50 8.78 -32.05
N PRO A 440 -16.34 8.25 -32.97
CA PRO A 440 -17.47 7.33 -32.82
C PRO A 440 -17.24 6.03 -33.62
N TYR A 441 -16.46 5.08 -33.11
CA TYR A 441 -16.40 3.74 -33.74
C TYR A 441 -17.23 2.75 -32.93
N VAL A 442 -18.24 2.18 -33.59
CA VAL A 442 -19.10 1.13 -33.05
C VAL A 442 -18.38 -0.20 -33.28
N GLY A 443 -17.55 -0.61 -32.33
CA GLY A 443 -16.86 -1.90 -32.37
C GLY A 443 -15.99 -2.06 -31.14
N GLY A 444 -16.28 -3.06 -30.32
CA GLY A 444 -15.50 -3.36 -29.12
C GLY A 444 -14.47 -4.46 -29.34
N VAL A 445 -13.95 -4.98 -28.23
CA VAL A 445 -13.12 -6.17 -28.24
C VAL A 445 -14.02 -7.39 -28.47
N SER A 446 -13.67 -8.22 -29.46
CA SER A 446 -14.44 -9.39 -29.85
C SER A 446 -13.53 -10.51 -30.35
N ILE A 447 -14.12 -11.63 -30.78
CA ILE A 447 -13.43 -12.78 -31.36
C ILE A 447 -13.54 -12.68 -32.89
N GLY A 448 -12.41 -12.80 -33.58
CA GLY A 448 -12.32 -12.78 -35.03
C GLY A 448 -11.67 -14.04 -35.59
N SER A 449 -12.10 -14.44 -36.78
CA SER A 449 -11.53 -15.57 -37.51
C SER A 449 -10.91 -15.10 -38.81
N VAL A 450 -9.76 -15.68 -39.14
CA VAL A 450 -9.11 -15.50 -40.45
C VAL A 450 -9.19 -16.87 -41.10
N ASN A 451 -10.02 -16.99 -42.14
CA ASN A 451 -10.24 -18.22 -42.90
C ASN A 451 -10.72 -19.46 -42.08
N GLN A 452 -11.39 -19.28 -40.92
CA GLN A 452 -11.89 -20.40 -40.09
C GLN A 452 -10.80 -21.35 -39.56
N THR A 453 -9.57 -20.86 -39.39
CA THR A 453 -8.45 -21.66 -38.87
C THR A 453 -8.11 -21.28 -37.42
N CYS A 454 -7.92 -22.28 -36.56
CA CYS A 454 -7.56 -22.09 -35.15
C CYS A 454 -6.07 -21.72 -34.99
N PRO A 455 -5.69 -20.92 -33.97
CA PRO A 455 -6.56 -20.31 -32.96
C PRO A 455 -7.25 -19.03 -33.46
N PHE A 456 -8.42 -18.71 -32.91
CA PHE A 456 -9.09 -17.43 -33.19
C PHE A 456 -8.30 -16.23 -32.64
N TYR A 457 -8.44 -15.08 -33.28
CA TYR A 457 -7.79 -13.83 -32.90
C TYR A 457 -8.70 -12.99 -32.01
N VAL A 458 -8.09 -12.20 -31.15
CA VAL A 458 -8.79 -11.10 -30.48
C VAL A 458 -8.74 -9.88 -31.39
N VAL A 459 -9.90 -9.33 -31.72
CA VAL A 459 -10.04 -8.22 -32.66
C VAL A 459 -10.63 -6.99 -31.98
N GLY A 460 -10.28 -5.80 -32.49
CA GLY A 460 -10.76 -4.52 -31.99
C GLY A 460 -11.31 -3.65 -33.12
N GLY A 461 -12.57 -3.22 -33.01
CA GLY A 461 -13.14 -2.07 -33.72
C GLY A 461 -13.30 -2.19 -35.25
N ASP A 462 -14.48 -2.65 -35.70
CA ASP A 462 -15.20 -2.46 -36.99
C ASP A 462 -15.88 -3.76 -37.49
N SER A 463 -15.70 -4.88 -36.77
CA SER A 463 -16.43 -6.11 -37.07
C SER A 463 -17.95 -5.89 -36.90
N SER A 464 -18.75 -6.46 -37.80
CA SER A 464 -20.22 -6.58 -37.71
C SER A 464 -20.74 -7.22 -36.42
N ASN A 465 -19.82 -7.72 -35.58
CA ASN A 465 -20.07 -8.35 -34.30
C ASN A 465 -19.79 -7.33 -33.19
N GLY A 466 -20.77 -7.10 -32.31
CA GLY A 466 -20.64 -6.18 -31.17
C GLY A 466 -19.54 -6.61 -30.16
N PRO A 467 -19.27 -5.79 -29.13
CA PRO A 467 -18.36 -6.17 -28.05
C PRO A 467 -18.82 -7.49 -27.41
N LEU A 468 -17.91 -8.44 -27.27
CA LEU A 468 -18.16 -9.63 -26.46
C LEU A 468 -17.81 -9.36 -24.99
N PRO A 469 -18.60 -9.85 -24.02
CA PRO A 469 -18.33 -9.64 -22.62
C PRO A 469 -17.03 -10.34 -22.19
N LEU A 470 -16.13 -9.57 -21.62
CA LEU A 470 -14.81 -10.01 -21.17
C LEU A 470 -14.80 -10.26 -19.66
N TYR A 471 -14.14 -11.34 -19.26
CA TYR A 471 -13.90 -11.70 -17.88
C TYR A 471 -12.41 -11.55 -17.55
N LEU A 472 -12.14 -11.10 -16.32
CA LEU A 472 -10.79 -10.79 -15.84
C LEU A 472 -10.51 -11.61 -14.58
N SER A 473 -9.45 -12.41 -14.59
CA SER A 473 -9.03 -13.25 -13.46
C SER A 473 -7.60 -12.93 -13.04
N PRO A 474 -7.37 -12.36 -11.85
CA PRO A 474 -6.04 -12.00 -11.37
C PRO A 474 -5.27 -13.20 -10.82
N VAL A 475 -3.95 -13.18 -10.97
CA VAL A 475 -3.01 -14.21 -10.47
C VAL A 475 -3.16 -14.52 -8.97
N ASN A 476 -3.65 -13.55 -8.19
CA ASN A 476 -3.96 -13.71 -6.77
C ASN A 476 -5.46 -13.48 -6.55
N GLU A 477 -6.24 -14.56 -6.48
CA GLU A 477 -7.70 -14.54 -6.38
C GLU A 477 -8.26 -13.88 -5.10
N LYS A 478 -7.43 -13.66 -4.07
CA LYS A 478 -7.85 -13.10 -2.76
C LYS A 478 -8.22 -11.61 -2.75
N LYS A 479 -8.48 -11.00 -3.91
CA LYS A 479 -8.97 -9.61 -4.02
C LYS A 479 -9.99 -9.55 -5.16
N GLY A 480 -11.29 -9.64 -4.85
CA GLY A 480 -12.40 -9.56 -5.82
C GLY A 480 -12.59 -8.20 -6.51
N VAL A 481 -11.51 -7.43 -6.66
CA VAL A 481 -11.43 -6.15 -7.35
C VAL A 481 -10.19 -6.21 -8.24
N ILE A 482 -10.39 -6.04 -9.54
CA ILE A 482 -9.30 -5.95 -10.52
C ILE A 482 -8.54 -4.66 -10.26
N ARG A 483 -7.22 -4.78 -10.22
CA ARG A 483 -6.30 -3.68 -9.91
C ARG A 483 -5.29 -3.52 -11.03
N VAL A 484 -4.87 -2.28 -11.26
CA VAL A 484 -3.85 -1.98 -12.26
C VAL A 484 -2.55 -2.71 -11.95
N HIS A 485 -1.80 -3.08 -12.99
CA HIS A 485 -0.53 -3.82 -12.92
C HIS A 485 -0.59 -5.21 -12.28
N THR A 486 -1.79 -5.75 -12.01
CA THR A 486 -1.95 -7.15 -11.56
C THR A 486 -1.91 -8.06 -12.79
N ASP A 487 -1.17 -9.16 -12.76
CA ASP A 487 -1.21 -10.17 -13.82
C ASP A 487 -2.61 -10.79 -13.88
N LEU A 488 -3.23 -10.78 -15.07
CA LEU A 488 -4.59 -11.23 -15.33
C LEU A 488 -4.60 -12.25 -16.47
N ASN A 489 -5.33 -13.35 -16.29
CA ASN A 489 -5.92 -14.03 -17.43
C ASN A 489 -7.16 -13.24 -17.88
N ILE A 490 -7.30 -13.08 -19.18
CA ILE A 490 -8.40 -12.38 -19.84
C ILE A 490 -9.09 -13.39 -20.74
N TYR A 491 -10.41 -13.52 -20.65
CA TYR A 491 -11.12 -14.58 -21.37
C TYR A 491 -12.58 -14.22 -21.66
N PHE A 492 -13.18 -14.95 -22.59
CA PHE A 492 -14.62 -14.90 -22.89
C PHE A 492 -15.32 -16.12 -22.28
N LEU A 493 -16.54 -15.99 -21.76
CA LEU A 493 -17.34 -17.19 -21.42
C LEU A 493 -18.02 -17.69 -22.69
N ASP A 494 -17.72 -18.94 -23.02
CA ASP A 494 -18.30 -19.79 -24.07
C ASP A 494 -18.92 -19.04 -25.26
N PRO A 495 -18.22 -18.90 -26.40
CA PRO A 495 -18.78 -18.25 -27.58
C PRO A 495 -19.89 -19.05 -28.27
N GLY A 496 -20.32 -20.22 -27.77
CA GLY A 496 -21.52 -20.90 -28.27
C GLY A 496 -21.46 -21.18 -29.77
N THR A 497 -20.29 -21.50 -30.30
CA THR A 497 -20.14 -21.89 -31.71
C THR A 497 -19.76 -23.35 -31.81
N ASP A 498 -20.69 -24.10 -32.38
CA ASP A 498 -20.53 -25.43 -32.93
C ASP A 498 -19.14 -25.64 -33.62
N GLU A 499 -18.50 -26.74 -33.22
CA GLU A 499 -17.77 -27.68 -34.09
C GLU A 499 -16.42 -27.33 -34.76
N VAL A 500 -15.71 -26.21 -34.51
CA VAL A 500 -14.43 -25.97 -35.25
C VAL A 500 -13.15 -25.66 -34.44
N CYS A 501 -13.19 -25.23 -33.17
CA CYS A 501 -11.97 -25.14 -32.35
C CYS A 501 -12.23 -25.53 -30.89
N SER A 502 -11.59 -26.59 -30.38
CA SER A 502 -11.63 -27.02 -28.96
C SER A 502 -10.69 -26.21 -28.05
N ASP A 503 -10.27 -25.01 -28.48
CA ASP A 503 -9.25 -24.22 -27.79
C ASP A 503 -9.88 -23.35 -26.68
N SER A 504 -9.14 -23.20 -25.58
CA SER A 504 -9.50 -22.33 -24.45
C SER A 504 -9.82 -20.90 -24.89
N SER A 505 -10.81 -20.27 -24.28
CA SER A 505 -11.18 -18.86 -24.54
C SER A 505 -10.26 -17.84 -23.86
N VAL A 506 -9.22 -18.30 -23.16
CA VAL A 506 -8.21 -17.46 -22.52
C VAL A 506 -7.27 -16.87 -23.57
N TRP A 507 -6.97 -15.60 -23.41
CA TRP A 507 -6.04 -14.88 -24.26
C TRP A 507 -4.63 -15.42 -24.08
N MET A 508 -3.90 -15.58 -25.18
CA MET A 508 -2.46 -15.83 -25.20
C MET A 508 -1.78 -14.97 -26.25
N LEU A 509 -0.49 -14.69 -26.05
CA LEU A 509 0.35 -14.05 -27.05
C LEU A 509 1.04 -15.12 -27.92
N LYS A 510 0.77 -15.11 -29.23
CA LYS A 510 1.31 -16.11 -30.18
C LYS A 510 2.06 -15.46 -31.35
N ASP A 511 3.08 -16.16 -31.83
CA ASP A 511 3.85 -15.78 -33.03
C ASP A 511 3.07 -16.16 -34.30
N TYR A 512 2.93 -15.22 -35.24
CA TYR A 512 2.11 -15.37 -36.45
C TYR A 512 2.90 -15.94 -37.65
N ASP A 513 3.52 -17.10 -37.45
CA ASP A 513 4.40 -17.77 -38.41
C ASP A 513 5.85 -17.23 -38.44
N SER A 514 6.76 -18.14 -38.74
CA SER A 514 8.22 -18.02 -38.89
C SER A 514 8.73 -16.91 -39.84
N SER A 515 7.82 -16.21 -40.51
CA SER A 515 8.11 -15.09 -41.41
C SER A 515 7.60 -13.72 -40.92
N ALA A 516 6.72 -13.66 -39.91
CA ALA A 516 6.18 -12.41 -39.38
C ALA A 516 6.90 -11.98 -38.10
N THR A 517 7.44 -10.76 -38.09
CA THR A 517 8.10 -10.16 -36.92
C THR A 517 7.12 -9.68 -35.84
N GLN A 518 5.81 -9.94 -36.01
CA GLN A 518 4.73 -9.33 -35.24
C GLN A 518 3.95 -10.38 -34.42
N LYS A 519 3.75 -10.13 -33.11
CA LYS A 519 3.05 -11.03 -32.19
C LYS A 519 1.61 -10.60 -31.96
N PHE A 520 0.66 -11.53 -32.01
CA PHE A 520 -0.78 -11.23 -31.90
C PHE A 520 -1.39 -11.87 -30.66
N VAL A 521 -2.50 -11.28 -30.20
CA VAL A 521 -3.31 -11.85 -29.13
C VAL A 521 -4.32 -12.81 -29.75
N THR A 522 -4.21 -14.09 -29.39
CA THR A 522 -5.08 -15.17 -29.85
C THR A 522 -5.80 -15.82 -28.66
N LEU A 523 -6.78 -16.68 -28.96
CA LEU A 523 -7.35 -17.61 -27.98
C LEU A 523 -6.46 -18.86 -27.88
N GLY A 524 -6.69 -19.69 -26.85
CA GLY A 524 -5.97 -20.95 -26.62
C GLY A 524 -5.02 -20.95 -25.41
N GLY A 525 -4.99 -19.88 -24.61
CA GLY A 525 -4.17 -19.81 -23.40
C GLY A 525 -4.67 -20.69 -22.25
N ALA A 526 -3.84 -20.91 -21.24
CA ALA A 526 -4.24 -21.63 -20.03
C ALA A 526 -4.76 -20.68 -18.94
N MET A 527 -5.81 -21.11 -18.24
CA MET A 527 -6.32 -20.40 -17.07
C MET A 527 -5.49 -20.76 -15.82
N GLY A 528 -4.99 -19.76 -15.09
CA GLY A 528 -4.22 -19.98 -13.86
C GLY A 528 -2.82 -20.55 -14.10
N ASN A 529 -2.29 -21.25 -13.09
CA ASN A 529 -0.94 -21.85 -13.10
C ASN A 529 0.19 -20.87 -13.49
N PRO A 530 0.41 -19.79 -12.72
CA PRO A 530 1.46 -18.82 -13.01
C PRO A 530 2.84 -19.51 -13.05
N GLY A 531 3.47 -19.52 -14.23
CA GLY A 531 4.70 -20.27 -14.45
C GLY A 531 5.24 -20.12 -15.88
N LYS A 532 6.34 -20.83 -16.18
CA LYS A 532 7.01 -20.75 -17.49
C LYS A 532 6.08 -21.10 -18.65
N GLU A 533 5.25 -22.11 -18.45
CA GLU A 533 4.40 -22.70 -19.49
C GLU A 533 3.20 -21.83 -19.85
N THR A 534 2.76 -20.96 -18.93
CA THR A 534 1.59 -20.08 -19.12
C THR A 534 1.99 -18.63 -19.33
N LEU A 535 3.28 -18.31 -19.47
CA LEU A 535 3.80 -16.94 -19.49
C LEU A 535 3.10 -16.05 -20.55
N ALA A 536 2.76 -16.63 -21.71
CA ALA A 536 2.06 -15.97 -22.81
C ALA A 536 0.60 -15.59 -22.49
N ASP A 537 0.02 -16.14 -21.43
CA ASP A 537 -1.42 -16.10 -21.14
C ASP A 537 -1.79 -14.98 -20.14
N TRP A 538 -0.79 -14.21 -19.69
CA TRP A 538 -0.94 -13.21 -18.63
C TRP A 538 -0.76 -11.79 -19.15
N PHE A 539 -1.76 -10.96 -18.91
CA PHE A 539 -1.84 -9.57 -19.34
C PHE A 539 -2.07 -8.64 -18.14
N LYS A 540 -1.92 -7.34 -18.35
CA LYS A 540 -2.18 -6.31 -17.33
C LYS A 540 -3.09 -5.23 -17.90
N ILE A 541 -3.79 -4.53 -17.01
CA ILE A 541 -4.49 -3.29 -17.32
C ILE A 541 -3.73 -2.14 -16.67
N GLU A 542 -3.53 -1.06 -17.42
CA GLU A 542 -2.90 0.17 -16.94
C GLU A 542 -3.77 1.39 -17.25
N LYS A 543 -3.61 2.46 -16.46
CA LYS A 543 -4.22 3.76 -16.80
C LYS A 543 -3.49 4.37 -17.97
N TYR A 544 -4.25 4.89 -18.92
CA TYR A 544 -3.74 5.58 -20.10
C TYR A 544 -4.58 6.84 -20.35
N GLU A 545 -3.98 8.00 -20.09
CA GLU A 545 -4.66 9.30 -20.08
C GLU A 545 -5.87 9.30 -19.13
N ASP A 546 -7.08 9.54 -19.66
CA ASP A 546 -8.37 9.49 -18.99
C ASP A 546 -9.09 8.13 -19.10
N ALA A 547 -8.43 7.12 -19.67
CA ALA A 547 -8.98 5.78 -19.90
C ALA A 547 -7.98 4.68 -19.48
N TYR A 548 -8.10 3.48 -20.06
CA TYR A 548 -7.22 2.34 -19.78
C TYR A 548 -6.57 1.81 -21.07
N LYS A 549 -5.54 0.98 -20.90
CA LYS A 549 -4.95 0.17 -21.97
C LYS A 549 -4.65 -1.24 -21.45
N PHE A 550 -4.63 -2.22 -22.35
CA PHE A 550 -4.02 -3.51 -22.09
C PHE A 550 -2.52 -3.43 -22.32
N TYR A 551 -1.77 -4.15 -21.49
CA TYR A 551 -0.30 -4.18 -21.51
C TYR A 551 0.17 -5.61 -21.26
N TYR A 552 1.13 -6.07 -22.06
CA TYR A 552 1.74 -7.38 -21.88
C TYR A 552 3.10 -7.23 -21.23
N CYS A 553 3.20 -7.64 -19.96
CA CYS A 553 4.44 -7.67 -19.19
C CYS A 553 4.24 -8.61 -17.99
N PRO A 554 4.13 -9.92 -18.25
CA PRO A 554 3.78 -10.89 -17.22
C PRO A 554 4.90 -11.06 -16.18
N ASN A 555 4.55 -11.07 -14.90
CA ASN A 555 5.48 -11.29 -13.77
C ASN A 555 5.34 -12.68 -13.14
N VAL A 556 4.66 -13.60 -13.82
CA VAL A 556 4.36 -14.94 -13.29
C VAL A 556 5.54 -15.91 -13.36
N TYR A 557 6.50 -15.66 -14.25
CA TYR A 557 7.74 -16.42 -14.41
C TYR A 557 8.76 -15.59 -15.19
N TYR A 558 10.06 -15.71 -14.90
CA TYR A 558 11.10 -14.90 -15.55
C TYR A 558 12.13 -15.76 -16.28
N ASP A 559 12.09 -15.74 -17.62
CA ASP A 559 13.08 -16.37 -18.52
C ASP A 559 13.83 -15.34 -19.41
N GLY A 560 13.50 -14.04 -19.28
CA GLY A 560 14.11 -12.98 -20.10
C GLY A 560 13.75 -13.01 -21.60
N SER A 561 12.83 -13.88 -22.02
CA SER A 561 12.50 -14.15 -23.43
C SER A 561 11.37 -13.30 -24.02
N TYR A 562 10.55 -12.63 -23.19
CA TYR A 562 9.40 -11.84 -23.65
C TYR A 562 9.57 -10.35 -23.34
N PRO A 563 9.47 -9.45 -24.35
CA PRO A 563 9.52 -8.01 -24.14
C PRO A 563 8.22 -7.50 -23.53
N CYS A 564 8.31 -6.47 -22.69
CA CYS A 564 7.14 -5.79 -22.20
C CYS A 564 6.68 -4.73 -23.21
N SER A 565 5.41 -4.80 -23.64
CA SER A 565 4.88 -3.94 -24.70
C SER A 565 3.39 -3.64 -24.50
N ASP A 566 2.97 -2.47 -24.96
CA ASP A 566 1.56 -2.09 -25.03
C ASP A 566 0.82 -2.95 -26.05
N ILE A 567 -0.49 -3.15 -25.83
CA ILE A 567 -1.37 -3.81 -26.79
C ILE A 567 -2.08 -2.74 -27.61
N GLY A 568 -1.80 -2.72 -28.91
CA GLY A 568 -2.45 -1.88 -29.91
C GLY A 568 -3.31 -2.68 -30.88
N ILE A 569 -3.73 -2.03 -31.95
CA ILE A 569 -4.41 -2.65 -33.09
C ILE A 569 -3.48 -2.60 -34.30
N SER A 570 -3.39 -3.72 -35.03
CA SER A 570 -2.84 -3.77 -36.38
C SER A 570 -3.90 -4.27 -37.34
N GLU A 571 -3.97 -3.63 -38.50
CA GLU A 571 -4.80 -4.07 -39.62
C GLU A 571 -3.96 -4.99 -40.51
N ASP A 572 -4.48 -6.18 -40.82
CA ASP A 572 -3.84 -7.07 -41.79
C ASP A 572 -4.20 -6.69 -43.24
N GLU A 573 -3.55 -7.34 -44.20
CA GLU A 573 -3.76 -7.12 -45.64
C GLU A 573 -5.20 -7.40 -46.12
N TYR A 574 -6.03 -8.05 -45.28
CA TYR A 574 -7.44 -8.35 -45.53
C TYR A 574 -8.40 -7.41 -44.79
N GLY A 575 -7.88 -6.38 -44.11
CA GLY A 575 -8.67 -5.39 -43.37
C GLY A 575 -9.10 -5.85 -41.98
N ASN A 576 -8.60 -6.97 -41.45
CA ASN A 576 -8.93 -7.40 -40.09
C ASN A 576 -8.04 -6.67 -39.07
N LYS A 577 -8.69 -6.05 -38.09
CA LYS A 577 -8.05 -5.30 -37.01
C LYS A 577 -7.82 -6.19 -35.78
N ARG A 578 -6.60 -6.68 -35.63
CA ARG A 578 -6.21 -7.64 -34.59
C ARG A 578 -5.43 -6.95 -33.47
N LEU A 579 -5.61 -7.43 -32.24
CA LEU A 579 -4.80 -6.97 -31.11
C LEU A 579 -3.37 -7.52 -31.23
N THR A 580 -2.39 -6.65 -31.05
CA THR A 580 -0.97 -6.97 -31.23
C THR A 580 -0.09 -6.13 -30.31
N LEU A 581 1.17 -6.54 -30.11
CA LEU A 581 2.17 -5.69 -29.45
C LEU A 581 2.42 -4.43 -30.30
N SER A 582 2.27 -3.24 -29.73
CA SER A 582 2.42 -1.98 -30.47
C SER A 582 2.93 -0.87 -29.57
N ASP A 583 3.71 0.06 -30.11
CA ASP A 583 4.10 1.31 -29.43
C ASP A 583 2.93 2.30 -29.31
N VAL A 584 1.84 2.06 -30.05
CA VAL A 584 0.60 2.85 -29.98
C VAL A 584 -0.46 2.03 -29.23
N PRO A 585 -0.75 2.35 -27.96
CA PRO A 585 -1.67 1.57 -27.15
C PRO A 585 -3.12 1.75 -27.62
N TYR A 586 -3.88 0.66 -27.58
CA TYR A 586 -5.31 0.70 -27.80
C TYR A 586 -6.01 1.26 -26.57
N LYS A 587 -6.51 2.49 -26.68
CA LYS A 587 -7.20 3.21 -25.60
C LYS A 587 -8.61 2.65 -25.40
N ILE A 588 -8.85 2.01 -24.27
CA ILE A 588 -10.08 1.30 -23.96
C ILE A 588 -10.80 1.84 -22.73
N THR A 589 -12.10 1.59 -22.68
CA THR A 589 -12.95 1.81 -21.50
C THR A 589 -13.76 0.55 -21.22
N LEU A 590 -14.03 0.28 -19.94
CA LEU A 590 -14.79 -0.88 -19.51
C LEU A 590 -16.20 -0.45 -19.13
N PHE A 591 -17.20 -1.08 -19.72
CA PHE A 591 -18.61 -0.89 -19.37
C PHE A 591 -19.13 -2.18 -18.74
N LEU A 592 -19.83 -2.07 -17.60
CA LEU A 592 -20.54 -3.22 -17.04
C LEU A 592 -21.55 -3.73 -18.06
N ALA A 593 -21.50 -5.02 -18.40
CA ALA A 593 -22.48 -5.63 -19.28
C ALA A 593 -23.82 -5.73 -18.55
N LEU A 594 -24.62 -4.66 -18.60
CA LEU A 594 -25.99 -4.65 -18.08
C LEU A 594 -26.85 -5.46 -19.05
N PHE A 595 -27.32 -6.64 -18.64
CA PHE A 595 -28.48 -7.24 -19.28
C PHE A 595 -29.64 -6.25 -19.10
N VAL A 596 -30.06 -5.64 -20.21
CA VAL A 596 -31.22 -4.74 -20.24
C VAL A 596 -32.45 -5.58 -19.93
N VAL A 597 -32.87 -5.60 -18.66
CA VAL A 597 -34.26 -5.87 -18.30
C VAL A 597 -34.82 -4.59 -17.71
N LEU A 598 -35.71 -4.02 -18.52
CA LEU A 598 -36.38 -2.75 -18.38
C LEU A 598 -37.34 -2.76 -17.17
N ALA A 599 -37.32 -1.63 -16.44
CA ALA A 599 -38.42 -1.03 -15.68
C ALA A 599 -38.56 -1.27 -14.15
N ILE A 600 -38.83 -0.12 -13.50
CA ILE A 600 -39.54 0.16 -12.25
C ILE A 600 -38.68 0.42 -10.98
N ALA A 601 -38.96 1.60 -10.40
CA ALA A 601 -38.66 2.06 -9.04
C ALA A 601 -37.32 2.80 -8.76
N LEU A 602 -37.11 3.94 -9.42
CA LEU A 602 -36.32 5.04 -8.85
C LEU A 602 -37.25 5.95 -8.03
N SER A 603 -37.43 5.62 -6.74
CA SER A 603 -37.97 6.56 -5.75
C SER A 603 -36.98 6.76 -4.59
N THR A 604 -36.49 8.00 -4.52
CA THR A 604 -36.07 8.76 -3.34
C THR A 604 -34.88 8.31 -2.47
N LYS A 605 -33.83 9.15 -2.58
CA LYS A 605 -32.95 9.75 -1.56
C LYS A 605 -31.70 8.98 -1.06
N PRO A 606 -30.56 9.70 -0.91
CA PRO A 606 -29.27 9.15 -0.48
C PRO A 606 -29.15 9.14 1.05
N LEU A 607 -28.45 8.16 1.63
CA LEU A 607 -28.05 8.22 3.04
C LEU A 607 -26.78 7.40 3.34
N LEU A 608 -25.75 8.14 3.79
CA LEU A 608 -24.73 7.82 4.80
C LEU A 608 -23.64 6.76 4.54
N GLY A 609 -22.44 7.12 4.99
CA GLY A 609 -21.17 6.42 4.80
C GLY A 609 -21.18 4.96 5.25
N ALA A 610 -20.75 4.09 4.35
CA ALA A 610 -20.52 2.69 4.64
C ALA A 610 -19.06 2.50 5.10
N ALA A 611 -18.91 2.11 6.37
CA ALA A 611 -17.73 1.39 6.83
C ALA A 611 -17.50 0.17 5.92
N ALA A 612 -16.24 -0.26 5.76
CA ALA A 612 -15.88 -1.43 4.96
C ALA A 612 -16.81 -2.61 5.29
N SER A 613 -17.72 -2.95 4.37
CA SER A 613 -18.81 -3.86 4.70
C SER A 613 -18.25 -5.26 4.84
N ALA A 614 -18.59 -5.92 5.95
CA ALA A 614 -18.41 -7.37 6.05
C ALA A 614 -19.13 -8.05 4.86
N PRO A 615 -18.72 -9.29 4.47
CA PRO A 615 -19.46 -10.05 3.46
C PRO A 615 -20.95 -10.12 3.80
N GLU A 616 -21.79 -10.18 2.77
CA GLU A 616 -23.25 -10.21 2.92
C GLU A 616 -23.66 -11.34 3.88
N THR A 617 -24.66 -11.07 4.73
CA THR A 617 -25.14 -12.07 5.69
C THR A 617 -26.09 -13.03 5.00
N VAL A 618 -25.97 -14.32 5.29
CA VAL A 618 -26.95 -15.31 4.83
C VAL A 618 -28.26 -15.05 5.57
N LEU A 619 -29.36 -15.02 4.82
CA LEU A 619 -30.72 -14.82 5.32
C LEU A 619 -31.51 -16.12 5.22
N ASP A 620 -32.33 -16.39 6.23
CA ASP A 620 -33.28 -17.49 6.22
C ASP A 620 -34.51 -17.18 5.35
N THR A 621 -35.40 -18.15 5.17
CA THR A 621 -36.64 -18.03 4.38
C THR A 621 -37.59 -16.96 4.91
N SER A 622 -37.43 -16.50 6.16
CA SER A 622 -38.18 -15.40 6.76
C SER A 622 -37.46 -14.05 6.63
N GLY A 623 -36.30 -14.00 5.95
CA GLY A 623 -35.48 -12.80 5.79
C GLY A 623 -34.66 -12.42 7.02
N LYS A 624 -34.57 -13.28 8.04
CA LYS A 624 -33.74 -13.04 9.24
C LYS A 624 -32.33 -13.58 9.03
N LYS A 625 -31.36 -13.01 9.73
CA LYS A 625 -29.95 -13.42 9.62
C LYS A 625 -29.73 -14.83 10.19
N VAL A 626 -29.04 -15.67 9.44
CA VAL A 626 -28.62 -17.01 9.87
C VAL A 626 -27.51 -16.90 10.94
N ARG A 627 -27.61 -17.68 12.02
CA ARG A 627 -26.73 -17.60 13.21
C ARG A 627 -26.16 -18.96 13.62
N THR A 628 -25.05 -18.96 14.34
CA THR A 628 -24.28 -20.16 14.69
C THR A 628 -24.92 -21.05 15.76
N SER A 629 -25.76 -20.46 16.61
CA SER A 629 -26.39 -21.14 17.77
C SER A 629 -27.85 -21.49 17.54
N VAL A 630 -28.26 -21.59 16.28
CA VAL A 630 -29.65 -21.81 15.86
C VAL A 630 -29.67 -22.95 14.84
N ASN A 631 -30.65 -23.85 14.96
CA ASN A 631 -30.85 -24.93 14.00
C ASN A 631 -31.55 -24.43 12.75
N TYR A 632 -31.08 -24.89 11.59
CA TYR A 632 -31.70 -24.63 10.30
C TYR A 632 -31.91 -25.92 9.54
N TYR A 633 -32.98 -25.97 8.74
CA TYR A 633 -33.10 -26.92 7.64
C TYR A 633 -32.50 -26.30 6.38
N ILE A 634 -31.70 -27.07 5.65
CA ILE A 634 -31.33 -26.70 4.27
C ILE A 634 -32.37 -27.31 3.35
N VAL A 635 -33.17 -26.46 2.71
CA VAL A 635 -34.30 -26.87 1.84
C VAL A 635 -34.03 -26.50 0.38
N PRO A 636 -34.65 -27.17 -0.60
CA PRO A 636 -34.47 -26.85 -2.01
C PRO A 636 -34.87 -25.40 -2.32
N GLY A 637 -34.15 -24.74 -3.21
CA GLY A 637 -34.41 -23.36 -3.61
C GLY A 637 -35.77 -23.13 -4.26
N SER A 638 -36.33 -24.17 -4.87
CA SER A 638 -37.66 -24.19 -5.51
C SER A 638 -38.83 -24.30 -4.51
N TYR A 639 -38.61 -24.02 -3.22
CA TYR A 639 -39.63 -24.02 -2.15
C TYR A 639 -40.99 -23.45 -2.62
N PRO A 640 -42.15 -24.09 -2.29
CA PRO A 640 -42.40 -24.98 -1.15
C PRO A 640 -42.40 -26.49 -1.45
N TYR A 641 -41.77 -26.97 -2.52
CA TYR A 641 -41.73 -28.42 -2.80
C TYR A 641 -41.05 -29.22 -1.67
N ALA A 642 -41.63 -30.38 -1.33
CA ALA A 642 -41.18 -31.27 -0.28
C ALA A 642 -39.77 -31.83 -0.57
N GLY A 643 -38.95 -31.91 0.47
CA GLY A 643 -37.56 -32.38 0.43
C GLY A 643 -36.62 -31.45 1.18
N GLY A 644 -35.36 -31.86 1.32
CA GLY A 644 -34.31 -31.07 1.95
C GLY A 644 -33.13 -31.94 2.38
N ILE A 645 -32.11 -31.33 2.95
CA ILE A 645 -30.88 -32.05 3.24
C ILE A 645 -31.06 -32.97 4.45
N THR A 646 -30.76 -34.24 4.25
CA THR A 646 -30.84 -35.31 5.24
C THR A 646 -29.68 -36.29 5.04
N VAL A 647 -29.69 -37.41 5.73
CA VAL A 647 -28.62 -38.42 5.71
C VAL A 647 -29.18 -39.77 5.33
N ALA A 648 -28.38 -40.55 4.60
CA ALA A 648 -28.71 -41.94 4.28
C ALA A 648 -27.48 -42.84 4.35
N SER A 649 -27.74 -44.10 4.72
CA SER A 649 -26.78 -45.19 4.56
C SER A 649 -26.69 -45.57 3.09
N VAL A 650 -25.51 -45.43 2.49
CA VAL A 650 -25.24 -45.85 1.10
C VAL A 650 -23.99 -46.72 1.14
N ASN A 651 -24.15 -48.02 0.84
CA ASN A 651 -23.08 -49.02 0.77
C ASN A 651 -22.21 -49.24 2.03
N GLN A 652 -22.48 -48.56 3.15
CA GLN A 652 -21.80 -48.74 4.43
C GLN A 652 -22.72 -48.32 5.58
N THR A 653 -22.56 -48.92 6.76
CA THR A 653 -23.38 -48.57 7.94
C THR A 653 -23.00 -47.22 8.55
N CYS A 654 -21.75 -46.79 8.42
CA CYS A 654 -21.22 -45.50 8.89
C CYS A 654 -19.89 -45.16 8.19
N PRO A 655 -19.54 -43.88 8.02
CA PRO A 655 -20.37 -42.69 8.23
C PRO A 655 -21.47 -42.58 7.16
N PHE A 656 -22.58 -41.90 7.47
CA PHE A 656 -23.65 -41.69 6.48
C PHE A 656 -23.24 -40.70 5.39
N ASN A 657 -23.96 -40.78 4.26
CA ASN A 657 -23.83 -39.82 3.17
C ASN A 657 -24.85 -38.70 3.35
N VAL A 658 -24.48 -37.49 2.94
CA VAL A 658 -25.39 -36.36 2.90
C VAL A 658 -26.18 -36.41 1.60
N ILE A 659 -27.50 -36.41 1.69
CA ILE A 659 -28.40 -36.54 0.54
C ILE A 659 -29.43 -35.41 0.52
N ALA A 660 -29.94 -35.10 -0.67
CA ALA A 660 -31.17 -34.36 -0.84
C ALA A 660 -32.36 -35.33 -0.73
N GLY A 661 -33.05 -35.29 0.41
CA GLY A 661 -34.22 -36.10 0.71
C GLY A 661 -35.43 -35.74 -0.16
N ASP A 662 -36.34 -36.70 -0.27
CA ASP A 662 -37.63 -36.58 -0.98
C ASP A 662 -38.77 -36.27 0.01
N SER A 663 -40.03 -36.45 -0.43
CA SER A 663 -41.21 -36.26 0.41
C SER A 663 -41.34 -37.26 1.57
N SER A 664 -40.58 -38.36 1.55
CA SER A 664 -40.66 -39.44 2.53
C SER A 664 -39.63 -39.28 3.66
N ASN A 665 -38.53 -38.58 3.40
CA ASN A 665 -37.49 -38.26 4.38
C ASN A 665 -37.33 -36.74 4.51
N GLY A 666 -37.91 -36.17 5.57
CA GLY A 666 -37.82 -34.73 5.85
C GLY A 666 -36.40 -34.23 6.10
N PRO A 667 -36.15 -32.91 5.97
CA PRO A 667 -34.84 -32.33 6.26
C PRO A 667 -34.47 -32.52 7.72
N LEU A 668 -33.18 -32.76 7.99
CA LEU A 668 -32.66 -32.80 9.36
C LEU A 668 -32.15 -31.43 9.79
N PRO A 669 -32.33 -31.04 11.07
CA PRO A 669 -31.82 -29.77 11.57
C PRO A 669 -30.29 -29.81 11.65
N LEU A 670 -29.64 -28.71 11.27
CA LEU A 670 -28.19 -28.58 11.33
C LEU A 670 -27.74 -27.22 11.86
N TYR A 671 -26.51 -27.20 12.33
CA TYR A 671 -25.77 -26.01 12.73
C TYR A 671 -24.74 -25.63 11.68
N LEU A 672 -24.44 -24.33 11.62
CA LEU A 672 -23.41 -23.73 10.79
C LEU A 672 -22.41 -23.02 11.70
N LEU A 673 -21.14 -23.40 11.65
CA LEU A 673 -20.10 -22.81 12.49
C LEU A 673 -19.00 -22.20 11.61
N PRO A 674 -18.86 -20.86 11.55
CA PRO A 674 -17.83 -20.22 10.77
C PRO A 674 -16.46 -20.43 11.42
N VAL A 675 -15.41 -20.40 10.61
CA VAL A 675 -14.00 -20.57 11.01
C VAL A 675 -13.56 -19.65 12.16
N ASN A 676 -14.21 -18.49 12.31
CA ASN A 676 -14.03 -17.63 13.48
C ASN A 676 -15.25 -17.76 14.40
N GLU A 677 -15.13 -18.63 15.39
CA GLU A 677 -16.18 -18.98 16.37
C GLU A 677 -16.72 -17.76 17.16
N LYS A 678 -15.93 -16.67 17.28
CA LYS A 678 -16.38 -15.43 17.93
C LYS A 678 -17.42 -14.66 17.12
N LYS A 679 -17.66 -15.05 15.86
CA LYS A 679 -18.64 -14.40 14.97
C LYS A 679 -19.95 -15.20 14.92
N GLY A 680 -20.97 -14.74 15.64
CA GLY A 680 -22.28 -15.42 15.69
C GLY A 680 -23.23 -15.21 14.50
N VAL A 681 -22.76 -14.68 13.36
CA VAL A 681 -23.59 -14.44 12.15
C VAL A 681 -22.93 -15.05 10.93
N ILE A 682 -23.67 -15.91 10.23
CA ILE A 682 -23.22 -16.59 9.01
C ILE A 682 -23.20 -15.61 7.84
N ARG A 683 -22.13 -15.67 7.06
CA ARG A 683 -21.89 -14.80 5.92
C ARG A 683 -21.44 -15.60 4.72
N ILE A 684 -21.77 -15.11 3.54
CA ILE A 684 -21.30 -15.70 2.28
C ILE A 684 -19.76 -15.65 2.21
N HIS A 685 -19.18 -16.58 1.45
CA HIS A 685 -17.73 -16.76 1.25
C HIS A 685 -16.88 -16.95 2.53
N THR A 686 -17.50 -17.31 3.65
CA THR A 686 -16.80 -17.63 4.90
C THR A 686 -16.71 -19.13 5.06
N ASP A 687 -15.50 -19.66 5.35
CA ASP A 687 -15.33 -21.08 5.67
C ASP A 687 -16.16 -21.44 6.88
N LEU A 688 -16.93 -22.53 6.79
CA LEU A 688 -17.78 -23.00 7.86
C LEU A 688 -17.86 -24.53 7.90
N ASN A 689 -17.92 -25.09 9.11
CA ASN A 689 -18.35 -26.45 9.33
C ASN A 689 -19.89 -26.51 9.29
N ILE A 690 -20.43 -27.56 8.69
CA ILE A 690 -21.85 -27.88 8.66
C ILE A 690 -22.02 -29.19 9.41
N PHE A 691 -22.94 -29.28 10.37
CA PHE A 691 -23.14 -30.52 11.11
C PHE A 691 -24.58 -30.67 11.59
N PHE A 692 -25.13 -31.87 11.51
CA PHE A 692 -26.49 -32.14 11.96
C PHE A 692 -26.58 -32.10 13.48
N SER A 693 -27.68 -31.56 14.01
CA SER A 693 -28.00 -31.70 15.43
C SER A 693 -28.30 -33.18 15.69
N ASP A 694 -27.56 -33.78 16.63
CA ASP A 694 -27.41 -35.21 16.94
C ASP A 694 -28.72 -36.04 17.09
N GLY A 695 -29.89 -35.41 17.11
CA GLY A 695 -31.21 -36.00 17.40
C GLY A 695 -31.82 -36.89 16.30
N GLY A 696 -31.04 -37.72 15.60
CA GLY A 696 -31.61 -38.65 14.61
C GLY A 696 -30.62 -39.39 13.69
N VAL A 697 -29.32 -39.11 13.78
CA VAL A 697 -28.30 -39.78 12.97
C VAL A 697 -27.86 -41.04 13.73
N GLY A 698 -28.42 -42.21 13.41
CA GLY A 698 -28.14 -43.49 14.09
C GLY A 698 -26.74 -44.06 13.86
N CYS A 699 -25.70 -43.23 13.93
CA CYS A 699 -24.31 -43.54 13.60
C CYS A 699 -23.37 -42.96 14.69
N PRO A 700 -22.36 -43.72 15.20
CA PRO A 700 -21.43 -43.20 16.22
C PRO A 700 -20.41 -42.19 15.70
N ASP A 701 -20.27 -42.04 14.37
CA ASP A 701 -19.34 -41.09 13.77
C ASP A 701 -19.86 -39.64 13.85
N SER A 702 -18.93 -38.68 13.83
CA SER A 702 -19.22 -37.26 13.85
C SER A 702 -20.28 -36.83 12.82
N THR A 703 -21.25 -36.00 13.22
CA THR A 703 -22.27 -35.44 12.31
C THR A 703 -21.77 -34.28 11.45
N VAL A 704 -20.47 -33.97 11.53
CA VAL A 704 -19.81 -32.92 10.74
C VAL A 704 -19.62 -33.38 9.31
N TRP A 705 -19.98 -32.52 8.37
CA TRP A 705 -19.79 -32.74 6.95
C TRP A 705 -18.32 -32.75 6.61
N MET A 706 -17.94 -33.66 5.73
CA MET A 706 -16.60 -33.81 5.18
C MET A 706 -16.71 -34.16 3.70
N LEU A 707 -15.81 -33.62 2.89
CA LEU A 707 -15.63 -34.08 1.51
C LEU A 707 -14.80 -35.38 1.52
N LYS A 708 -15.40 -36.51 1.13
CA LYS A 708 -14.70 -37.79 1.05
C LYS A 708 -13.70 -37.79 -0.11
N ASP A 709 -12.70 -38.67 -0.02
CA ASP A 709 -11.83 -39.00 -1.13
C ASP A 709 -12.62 -39.44 -2.37
N TYR A 710 -11.99 -39.29 -3.53
CA TYR A 710 -12.60 -39.58 -4.83
C TYR A 710 -13.10 -41.01 -4.92
N ASP A 711 -14.38 -41.17 -5.20
CA ASP A 711 -15.01 -42.46 -5.41
C ASP A 711 -14.83 -42.89 -6.87
N SER A 712 -13.95 -43.86 -7.09
CA SER A 712 -13.59 -44.32 -8.43
C SER A 712 -14.74 -45.01 -9.17
N SER A 713 -15.74 -45.58 -8.48
CA SER A 713 -16.87 -46.24 -9.14
C SER A 713 -17.90 -45.24 -9.67
N ALA A 714 -18.09 -44.14 -8.95
CA ALA A 714 -19.02 -43.07 -9.33
C ALA A 714 -18.34 -41.91 -10.07
N ALA A 715 -17.01 -41.98 -10.25
CA ALA A 715 -16.17 -40.93 -10.82
C ALA A 715 -16.37 -39.55 -10.16
N GLN A 716 -16.57 -39.53 -8.82
CA GLN A 716 -17.10 -38.35 -8.15
C GLN A 716 -16.62 -38.20 -6.69
N LYS A 717 -16.55 -36.97 -6.18
CA LYS A 717 -16.33 -36.67 -4.74
C LYS A 717 -17.63 -36.33 -4.05
N PHE A 718 -17.96 -37.06 -2.98
CA PHE A 718 -19.20 -36.92 -2.24
C PHE A 718 -19.02 -36.25 -0.88
N VAL A 719 -20.08 -35.60 -0.42
CA VAL A 719 -20.19 -35.08 0.94
C VAL A 719 -20.73 -36.18 1.85
N THR A 720 -19.97 -36.49 2.89
CA THR A 720 -20.27 -37.52 3.89
C THR A 720 -20.16 -36.93 5.30
N LEU A 721 -20.58 -37.69 6.30
CA LEU A 721 -20.33 -37.38 7.70
C LEU A 721 -18.96 -37.92 8.14
N GLY A 722 -18.56 -37.62 9.37
CA GLY A 722 -17.30 -38.08 9.96
C GLY A 722 -16.18 -37.04 9.99
N GLY A 723 -16.48 -35.78 9.62
CA GLY A 723 -15.51 -34.68 9.70
C GLY A 723 -15.18 -34.24 11.12
N ALA A 724 -14.16 -33.40 11.27
CA ALA A 724 -13.79 -32.79 12.56
C ALA A 724 -14.39 -31.38 12.70
N LEU A 725 -14.89 -31.07 13.90
CA LEU A 725 -15.36 -29.71 14.21
C LEU A 725 -14.17 -28.82 14.57
N GLY A 726 -14.04 -27.66 13.91
CA GLY A 726 -13.01 -26.66 14.21
C GLY A 726 -11.61 -27.03 13.71
N ASN A 727 -10.58 -26.57 14.42
CA ASN A 727 -9.15 -26.76 14.10
C ASN A 727 -8.79 -26.47 12.63
N PRO A 728 -9.00 -25.23 12.14
CA PRO A 728 -8.78 -24.89 10.73
C PRO A 728 -7.30 -25.09 10.35
N GLY A 729 -7.05 -26.01 9.43
CA GLY A 729 -5.69 -26.36 9.00
C GLY A 729 -5.69 -27.51 7.99
N LYS A 730 -4.51 -28.07 7.73
CA LYS A 730 -4.32 -29.16 6.77
C LYS A 730 -5.15 -30.40 7.11
N GLU A 731 -5.22 -30.74 8.39
CA GLU A 731 -5.86 -31.97 8.87
C GLU A 731 -7.38 -31.97 8.78
N THR A 732 -8.01 -30.79 8.81
CA THR A 732 -9.48 -30.64 8.74
C THR A 732 -9.94 -30.04 7.42
N LEU A 733 -9.05 -29.95 6.41
CA LEU A 733 -9.30 -29.24 5.15
C LEU A 733 -10.58 -29.71 4.44
N ALA A 734 -10.90 -31.00 4.52
CA ALA A 734 -12.09 -31.60 3.93
C ALA A 734 -13.42 -31.19 4.62
N ASP A 735 -13.35 -30.61 5.82
CA ASP A 735 -14.51 -30.36 6.69
C ASP A 735 -15.10 -28.95 6.52
N TRP A 736 -14.51 -28.13 5.64
CA TRP A 736 -14.81 -26.71 5.50
C TRP A 736 -15.52 -26.41 4.18
N PHE A 737 -16.73 -25.87 4.29
CA PHE A 737 -17.59 -25.50 3.17
C PHE A 737 -17.82 -24.00 3.14
N LYS A 738 -18.42 -23.50 2.06
CA LYS A 738 -18.84 -22.12 1.94
C LYS A 738 -20.25 -22.01 1.36
N ILE A 739 -20.90 -20.88 1.65
CA ILE A 739 -22.19 -20.50 1.08
C ILE A 739 -21.97 -19.32 0.12
N GLU A 740 -22.63 -19.34 -1.03
CA GLU A 740 -22.68 -18.25 -2.00
C GLU A 740 -24.12 -17.94 -2.38
N LYS A 741 -24.39 -16.71 -2.82
CA LYS A 741 -25.69 -16.32 -3.35
C LYS A 741 -25.87 -16.93 -4.75
N TYR A 742 -27.00 -17.56 -4.98
CA TYR A 742 -27.30 -18.20 -6.26
C TYR A 742 -28.73 -17.85 -6.66
N GLU A 743 -28.85 -16.98 -7.66
CA GLU A 743 -30.11 -16.36 -8.08
C GLU A 743 -30.82 -15.65 -6.90
N ASP A 744 -32.07 -16.05 -6.59
CA ASP A 744 -32.88 -15.60 -5.47
C ASP A 744 -32.70 -16.45 -4.19
N ALA A 745 -31.72 -17.37 -4.18
CA ALA A 745 -31.43 -18.29 -3.08
C ALA A 745 -29.91 -18.40 -2.84
N TYR A 746 -29.44 -19.55 -2.36
CA TYR A 746 -28.04 -19.83 -2.10
C TYR A 746 -27.58 -21.12 -2.76
N LYS A 747 -26.26 -21.30 -2.87
CA LYS A 747 -25.62 -22.58 -3.17
C LYS A 747 -24.51 -22.86 -2.16
N LEU A 748 -24.21 -24.14 -1.97
CA LEU A 748 -23.06 -24.60 -1.21
C LEU A 748 -21.93 -24.94 -2.17
N TYR A 749 -20.69 -24.70 -1.75
CA TYR A 749 -19.52 -25.09 -2.54
C TYR A 749 -18.35 -25.45 -1.63
N TYR A 750 -17.45 -26.30 -2.14
CA TYR A 750 -16.22 -26.68 -1.49
C TYR A 750 -15.07 -25.91 -2.12
N CYS A 751 -14.46 -25.01 -1.35
CA CYS A 751 -13.25 -24.28 -1.75
C CYS A 751 -12.62 -23.65 -0.50
N PRO A 752 -12.14 -24.44 0.47
CA PRO A 752 -11.74 -23.94 1.78
C PRO A 752 -10.51 -23.02 1.72
N ASN A 753 -10.42 -22.01 2.61
CA ASN A 753 -9.23 -21.15 2.75
C ASN A 753 -8.41 -21.42 4.03
N VAL A 754 -8.77 -22.47 4.78
CA VAL A 754 -8.14 -22.77 6.09
C VAL A 754 -6.69 -23.25 5.98
N TYR A 755 -6.32 -23.84 4.84
CA TYR A 755 -4.96 -24.26 4.51
C TYR A 755 -4.84 -24.37 2.99
N TYR A 756 -3.75 -23.88 2.39
CA TYR A 756 -3.56 -23.86 0.94
C TYR A 756 -2.27 -24.59 0.54
N ASP A 757 -2.43 -25.61 -0.28
CA ASP A 757 -1.37 -26.51 -0.80
C ASP A 757 -1.39 -26.58 -2.34
N GLY A 758 -2.47 -26.10 -2.98
CA GLY A 758 -2.64 -26.10 -4.44
C GLY A 758 -3.22 -27.40 -5.01
N SER A 759 -3.62 -28.36 -4.17
CA SER A 759 -3.93 -29.74 -4.57
C SER A 759 -5.42 -30.15 -4.52
N TYR A 760 -6.33 -29.29 -4.05
CA TYR A 760 -7.76 -29.65 -3.91
C TYR A 760 -8.67 -28.83 -4.86
N PRO A 761 -9.73 -29.44 -5.42
CA PRO A 761 -10.61 -28.76 -6.36
C PRO A 761 -11.51 -27.76 -5.64
N CYS A 762 -11.71 -26.60 -6.27
CA CYS A 762 -12.80 -25.69 -5.92
C CYS A 762 -13.99 -25.97 -6.84
N SER A 763 -15.12 -26.40 -6.27
CA SER A 763 -16.29 -26.78 -7.05
C SER A 763 -17.58 -26.55 -6.25
N ASP A 764 -18.66 -26.26 -6.98
CA ASP A 764 -20.00 -26.20 -6.42
C ASP A 764 -20.45 -27.57 -5.90
N ILE A 765 -21.38 -27.59 -4.95
CA ILE A 765 -22.03 -28.80 -4.47
C ILE A 765 -23.38 -28.94 -5.19
N GLY A 766 -23.49 -30.00 -5.98
CA GLY A 766 -24.70 -30.40 -6.70
C GLY A 766 -25.31 -31.70 -6.18
N ILE A 767 -26.31 -32.18 -6.92
CA ILE A 767 -26.90 -33.51 -6.71
C ILE A 767 -26.31 -34.47 -7.73
N SER A 768 -25.85 -35.62 -7.24
CA SER A 768 -25.51 -36.79 -8.04
C SER A 768 -26.40 -37.95 -7.59
N GLU A 769 -27.12 -38.55 -8.51
CA GLU A 769 -27.95 -39.73 -8.23
C GLU A 769 -27.07 -40.99 -8.27
N ASP A 770 -27.14 -41.82 -7.24
CA ASP A 770 -26.47 -43.11 -7.22
C ASP A 770 -27.33 -44.21 -7.86
N GLU A 771 -26.74 -45.40 -8.03
CA GLU A 771 -27.41 -46.57 -8.63
C GLU A 771 -28.66 -47.03 -7.87
N TYR A 772 -28.87 -46.56 -6.63
CA TYR A 772 -30.02 -46.88 -5.79
C TYR A 772 -31.06 -45.74 -5.76
N GLY A 773 -30.87 -44.70 -6.57
CA GLY A 773 -31.78 -43.55 -6.65
C GLY A 773 -31.58 -42.52 -5.53
N ASN A 774 -30.52 -42.62 -4.71
CA ASN A 774 -30.25 -41.61 -3.69
C ASN A 774 -29.58 -40.39 -4.32
N LYS A 775 -30.11 -39.21 -4.03
CA LYS A 775 -29.60 -37.93 -4.50
C LYS A 775 -28.49 -37.41 -3.59
N ARG A 776 -27.30 -37.97 -3.72
CA ARG A 776 -26.13 -37.64 -2.91
C ARG A 776 -25.58 -36.25 -3.25
N LEU A 777 -25.07 -35.56 -2.23
CA LEU A 777 -24.37 -34.29 -2.44
C LEU A 777 -22.94 -34.56 -2.92
N ALA A 778 -22.55 -33.91 -4.01
CA ALA A 778 -21.26 -34.13 -4.66
C ALA A 778 -20.73 -32.85 -5.30
N LEU A 779 -19.43 -32.82 -5.61
CA LEU A 779 -18.85 -31.74 -6.41
C LEU A 779 -19.45 -31.76 -7.82
N SER A 780 -20.05 -30.67 -8.28
CA SER A 780 -20.75 -30.63 -9.56
C SER A 780 -20.61 -29.27 -10.21
N ASP A 781 -20.60 -29.25 -11.55
CA ASP A 781 -20.72 -28.01 -12.33
C ASP A 781 -22.14 -27.43 -12.30
N VAL A 782 -23.12 -28.24 -11.85
CA VAL A 782 -24.51 -27.83 -11.65
C VAL A 782 -24.76 -27.67 -10.14
N PRO A 783 -24.81 -26.43 -9.61
CA PRO A 783 -25.01 -26.19 -8.19
C PRO A 783 -26.42 -26.57 -7.72
N TYR A 784 -26.50 -27.19 -6.54
CA TYR A 784 -27.78 -27.42 -5.89
C TYR A 784 -28.25 -26.14 -5.19
N LYS A 785 -29.32 -25.55 -5.73
CA LYS A 785 -29.94 -24.34 -5.20
C LYS A 785 -30.65 -24.65 -3.88
N VAL A 786 -30.31 -23.93 -2.82
CA VAL A 786 -30.81 -24.14 -1.46
C VAL A 786 -31.24 -22.84 -0.76
N ARG A 787 -32.15 -22.97 0.20
CA ARG A 787 -32.52 -21.91 1.15
C ARG A 787 -32.35 -22.44 2.58
N PHE A 788 -32.14 -21.53 3.53
CA PHE A 788 -32.06 -21.86 4.94
C PHE A 788 -33.40 -21.57 5.61
N GLN A 789 -34.06 -22.59 6.13
CA GLN A 789 -35.29 -22.42 6.88
C GLN A 789 -34.99 -22.61 8.36
N LEU A 790 -35.50 -21.72 9.22
CA LEU A 790 -35.39 -21.88 10.67
C LEU A 790 -36.06 -23.20 11.08
N ALA A 791 -35.36 -24.03 11.83
CA ALA A 791 -35.80 -25.39 12.16
C ALA A 791 -36.86 -25.48 13.25
#